data_AF-A0A5D2TRL4-F1
#
_entry.id   AF-A0A5D2TRL4-F1
#
_cell.length_a   1.000
_cell.length_b   1.000
_cell.length_c   1.000
_cell.angle_alpha   90.00
_cell.angle_beta   90.00
_cell.angle_gamma   90.00
#
_symmetry.space_group_name_H-M   'P 1'
#
loop_
_entity.id
_entity.type
_entity.pdbx_description
1 polymer ?
#
loop_
_entity_poly.entity_id
_entity_poly.type
_entity_poly.pdbx_seq_one_letter_code
_entity_poly.pdbx_strand_id
1 'polypeptide(L)'
;MEKSFPLHECHVNKVTIIINRTHAILHSIAILLLIHYRLSFFFQHPQNITIPTLPWLLIFVSELILSFAWFLQQACRWRPVYRTVFPERLPADDKLPAIDVFICTADPNKEPSVEVMNTVISAMALDYPPEKLHVYISDDAGSDATLRCTKEAWNFAKYWVPFRRKYGLVTACPDVYFSSSENDNGDYKGSEFKAERKKMEEKYEVLKQRLRKIVEGHFPTNVAINNTRDHPSVIEVINKEEDEVKIPQLIYVSREKRPSHNHNFKAGALNVLVHWYGFDGVGGPIISGSNFCIKREALLGSFNKQQDYMALKRLFGPSNDFIKTLVEDYKPCFIKDGESSRMSLENANILASCSYENQTVWGSKVGFLYFSVAEDYFTGLNLHRKGWKSVYLNPERLQFLGTSTTNFNDSLIQWTRWTSGPVTVALSRFCPLIYGPLKMSLVQLLCYSELAFMPLLNCLSLWGFAVIPQLCLFNGIPLYPKVSDPNFNIFSIILVSSISKSLYEVVTTGEQFKVWRNEWRIWMMRSVTSYTYGCLDVILNKLGMKEATFLPTNKVTDDEQVKLYEMGVFDFRTATMFLAPLVTVILINIAAFVGAVVKALVVDDDGDQYWEKMFGQMFLSFFILISNFAVIEGMIIRRDKAKIPLSSTLWSVVFSMFILLIGSVILC
;
A
#
# COMPACT_ATOMS: atom_id res chain seq x y z
N MET A 1 -40.75 -17.44 18.15
CA MET A 1 -39.56 -17.17 17.31
C MET A 1 -39.39 -15.66 17.25
N GLU A 2 -38.45 -15.10 18.02
CA GLU A 2 -38.07 -13.70 17.86
C GLU A 2 -37.44 -13.54 16.46
N LYS A 3 -37.96 -12.60 15.67
CA LYS A 3 -37.37 -12.26 14.37
C LYS A 3 -36.00 -11.64 14.64
N SER A 4 -34.92 -12.38 14.40
CA SER A 4 -33.58 -11.81 14.51
C SER A 4 -33.38 -10.84 13.34
N PHE A 5 -33.11 -9.57 13.66
CA PHE A 5 -32.79 -8.57 12.68
C PHE A 5 -31.36 -8.82 12.13
N PRO A 6 -31.08 -8.47 10.87
CA PRO A 6 -29.73 -8.63 10.33
C PRO A 6 -28.75 -7.70 11.06
N LEU A 7 -27.53 -8.20 11.33
CA LEU A 7 -26.43 -7.42 11.93
C LEU A 7 -25.76 -6.46 10.93
N HIS A 8 -25.99 -6.68 9.64
CA HIS A 8 -25.43 -5.87 8.55
C HIS A 8 -26.27 -6.04 7.28
N GLU A 9 -26.20 -5.06 6.39
CA GLU A 9 -26.79 -5.08 5.06
C GLU A 9 -25.73 -4.82 4.00
N CYS A 10 -25.86 -5.47 2.84
CA CYS A 10 -24.98 -5.29 1.70
C CYS A 10 -25.78 -4.65 0.56
N HIS A 11 -25.35 -3.46 0.16
CA HIS A 11 -26.03 -2.66 -0.85
C HIS A 11 -25.22 -2.66 -2.13
N VAL A 12 -25.89 -3.03 -3.23
CA VAL A 12 -25.31 -3.01 -4.56
C VAL A 12 -25.52 -1.63 -5.16
N ASN A 13 -24.46 -0.94 -5.56
CA ASN A 13 -24.58 0.36 -6.22
C ASN A 13 -24.95 0.19 -7.70
N LYS A 14 -26.26 0.08 -7.97
CA LYS A 14 -26.80 -0.18 -9.32
C LYS A 14 -26.41 0.90 -10.32
N VAL A 15 -26.42 2.17 -9.92
CA VAL A 15 -26.08 3.30 -10.80
C VAL A 15 -24.62 3.22 -11.23
N THR A 16 -23.70 3.05 -10.28
CA THR A 16 -22.27 2.89 -10.58
C THR A 16 -22.01 1.66 -11.45
N ILE A 17 -22.73 0.55 -11.24
CA ILE A 17 -22.63 -0.63 -12.10
C ILE A 17 -23.01 -0.31 -13.54
N ILE A 18 -24.14 0.37 -13.76
CA ILE A 18 -24.60 0.74 -15.10
C ILE A 18 -23.54 1.64 -15.78
N ILE A 19 -23.07 2.68 -15.08
CA ILE A 19 -22.05 3.60 -15.60
C ILE A 19 -20.75 2.85 -15.95
N ASN A 20 -20.25 2.02 -15.03
CA ASN A 20 -19.00 1.28 -15.24
C ASN A 20 -19.10 0.31 -16.42
N ARG A 21 -20.20 -0.43 -16.54
CA ARG A 21 -20.39 -1.41 -17.62
C ARG A 21 -20.60 -0.74 -18.96
N THR A 22 -21.41 0.31 -19.03
CA THR A 22 -21.59 1.09 -20.26
C THR A 22 -20.28 1.71 -20.71
N HIS A 23 -19.52 2.32 -19.78
CA HIS A 23 -18.18 2.82 -20.09
C HIS A 23 -17.27 1.71 -20.61
N ALA A 24 -17.22 0.55 -19.94
CA ALA A 24 -16.39 -0.57 -20.37
C ALA A 24 -16.73 -1.01 -21.80
N ILE A 25 -18.01 -1.15 -22.14
CA ILE A 25 -18.43 -1.54 -23.50
C ILE A 25 -18.00 -0.50 -24.53
N LEU A 26 -18.31 0.78 -24.31
CA LEU A 26 -17.98 1.85 -25.26
C LEU A 26 -16.47 2.00 -25.44
N HIS A 27 -15.72 1.94 -24.34
CA HIS A 27 -14.26 2.05 -24.37
C HIS A 27 -13.62 0.83 -25.02
N SER A 28 -14.15 -0.38 -24.81
CA SER A 28 -13.71 -1.58 -25.53
C SER A 28 -13.92 -1.47 -27.04
N ILE A 29 -15.04 -0.90 -27.51
CA ILE A 29 -15.25 -0.63 -28.94
C ILE A 29 -14.16 0.32 -29.47
N ALA A 30 -13.87 1.41 -28.74
CA ALA A 30 -12.82 2.34 -29.13
C ALA A 30 -11.43 1.66 -29.20
N ILE A 31 -11.09 0.82 -28.23
CA ILE A 31 -9.85 0.02 -28.25
C ILE A 31 -9.82 -0.93 -29.45
N LEU A 32 -10.93 -1.59 -29.79
CA LEU A 32 -10.99 -2.47 -30.97
C LEU A 32 -10.77 -1.69 -32.27
N LEU A 33 -11.32 -0.48 -32.38
CA LEU A 33 -11.08 0.41 -33.51
C LEU A 33 -9.61 0.86 -33.58
N LEU A 34 -8.99 1.17 -32.43
CA LEU A 34 -7.56 1.48 -32.34
C LEU A 34 -6.70 0.30 -32.84
N ILE A 35 -7.00 -0.91 -32.35
CA ILE A 35 -6.28 -2.13 -32.75
C ILE A 35 -6.44 -2.36 -34.26
N HIS A 36 -7.64 -2.23 -34.79
CA HIS A 36 -7.90 -2.35 -36.23
C HIS A 36 -7.10 -1.33 -37.03
N TYR A 37 -7.13 -0.05 -36.63
CA TYR A 37 -6.36 1.02 -37.26
C TYR A 37 -4.86 0.71 -37.26
N ARG A 38 -4.29 0.33 -36.11
CA ARG A 38 -2.86 -0.01 -35.99
C ARG A 38 -2.47 -1.23 -36.81
N LEU A 39 -3.32 -2.26 -36.87
CA LEU A 39 -3.08 -3.46 -37.67
C LEU A 39 -3.16 -3.18 -39.17
N SER A 40 -4.06 -2.30 -39.60
CA SER A 40 -4.25 -1.99 -41.03
C SER A 40 -2.96 -1.51 -41.71
N PHE A 41 -2.08 -0.83 -40.97
CA PHE A 41 -0.76 -0.39 -41.41
C PHE A 41 0.10 -1.54 -41.97
N PHE A 42 0.07 -2.72 -41.33
CA PHE A 42 0.88 -3.87 -41.74
C PHE A 42 0.35 -4.58 -42.99
N PHE A 43 -0.87 -4.26 -43.41
CA PHE A 43 -1.51 -4.82 -44.61
C PHE A 43 -1.52 -3.85 -45.79
N GLN A 44 -0.92 -2.67 -45.63
CA GLN A 44 -0.73 -1.73 -46.75
C GLN A 44 0.34 -2.25 -47.71
N HIS A 45 0.18 -1.94 -49.01
CA HIS A 45 1.23 -2.24 -49.98
C HIS A 45 2.53 -1.51 -49.59
N PRO A 46 3.72 -2.15 -49.71
CA PRO A 46 4.98 -1.57 -49.24
C PRO A 46 5.31 -0.18 -49.82
N GLN A 47 4.80 0.13 -51.02
CA GLN A 47 4.97 1.43 -51.66
C GLN A 47 4.18 2.57 -50.98
N ASN A 48 3.18 2.25 -50.15
CA ASN A 48 2.33 3.21 -49.45
C ASN A 48 2.79 3.45 -48.00
N ILE A 49 3.83 2.74 -47.53
CA ILE A 49 4.33 2.87 -46.15
C ILE A 49 5.28 4.07 -46.09
N THR A 50 4.80 5.17 -45.52
CA THR A 50 5.57 6.42 -45.36
C THR A 50 6.15 6.61 -43.95
N ILE A 51 5.78 5.75 -43.00
CA ILE A 51 6.17 5.84 -41.59
C ILE A 51 7.10 4.65 -41.26
N PRO A 52 8.20 4.84 -40.51
CA PRO A 52 9.06 3.73 -40.11
C PRO A 52 8.31 2.66 -39.31
N THR A 53 8.47 1.40 -39.71
CA THR A 53 7.73 0.26 -39.13
C THR A 53 8.05 0.02 -37.66
N LEU A 54 9.30 0.24 -37.24
CA LEU A 54 9.75 -0.04 -35.87
C LEU A 54 9.05 0.84 -34.82
N PRO A 55 9.07 2.18 -34.89
CA PRO A 55 8.35 3.01 -33.93
C PRO A 55 6.83 2.79 -33.96
N TRP A 56 6.25 2.48 -35.13
CA TRP A 56 4.84 2.09 -35.23
C TRP A 56 4.52 0.79 -34.47
N LEU A 57 5.37 -0.23 -34.62
CA LEU A 57 5.23 -1.50 -33.90
C LEU A 57 5.39 -1.29 -32.39
N LEU A 58 6.41 -0.55 -31.97
CA LEU A 58 6.70 -0.35 -30.55
C LEU A 58 5.58 0.43 -29.84
N ILE A 59 5.05 1.50 -30.45
CA ILE A 59 3.91 2.23 -29.87
C ILE A 59 2.65 1.37 -29.83
N PHE A 60 2.42 0.55 -30.86
CA PHE A 60 1.29 -0.38 -30.88
C PHE A 60 1.40 -1.45 -29.78
N VAL A 61 2.59 -1.99 -29.53
CA VAL A 61 2.84 -2.91 -28.41
C VAL A 61 2.55 -2.22 -27.07
N SER A 62 2.98 -0.96 -26.88
CA SER A 62 2.66 -0.20 -25.67
C SER A 62 1.16 0.04 -25.49
N GLU A 63 0.43 0.32 -26.58
CA GLU A 63 -1.03 0.46 -26.59
C GLU A 63 -1.73 -0.86 -26.25
N LEU A 64 -1.26 -2.00 -26.76
CA LEU A 64 -1.81 -3.32 -26.44
C LEU A 64 -1.59 -3.70 -24.97
N ILE A 65 -0.39 -3.45 -24.44
CA ILE A 65 -0.06 -3.69 -23.02
C ILE A 65 -0.95 -2.82 -22.12
N LEU A 66 -1.11 -1.54 -22.45
CA LEU A 66 -1.96 -0.63 -21.69
C LEU A 66 -3.45 -1.01 -21.78
N SER A 67 -3.90 -1.44 -22.97
CA SER A 67 -5.27 -1.93 -23.18
C SER A 67 -5.55 -3.19 -22.36
N PHE A 68 -4.57 -4.09 -22.25
CA PHE A 68 -4.67 -5.29 -21.39
C PHE A 68 -4.70 -4.92 -19.91
N ALA A 69 -3.86 -3.98 -19.45
CA ALA A 69 -3.90 -3.46 -18.08
C ALA A 69 -5.28 -2.85 -17.76
N TRP A 70 -5.82 -2.03 -18.67
CA TRP A 70 -7.15 -1.44 -18.55
C TRP A 70 -8.25 -2.52 -18.48
N PHE A 71 -8.13 -3.59 -19.27
CA PHE A 71 -9.07 -4.71 -19.24
C PHE A 71 -9.10 -5.41 -17.88
N LEU A 72 -7.93 -5.73 -17.31
CA LEU A 72 -7.83 -6.32 -15.97
C LEU A 72 -8.52 -5.45 -14.91
N GLN A 73 -8.36 -4.12 -15.01
CA GLN A 73 -8.98 -3.16 -14.10
C GLN A 73 -10.51 -3.14 -14.13
N GLN A 74 -11.15 -3.60 -15.21
CA GLN A 74 -12.62 -3.64 -15.27
C GLN A 74 -13.22 -4.62 -14.27
N ALA A 75 -12.46 -5.64 -13.84
CA ALA A 75 -12.90 -6.61 -12.86
C ALA A 75 -13.26 -5.93 -11.51
N CYS A 76 -12.41 -5.01 -11.05
CA CYS A 76 -12.62 -4.22 -9.85
C CYS A 76 -13.77 -3.21 -9.97
N ARG A 77 -14.28 -2.96 -11.18
CA ARG A 77 -15.40 -2.05 -11.43
C ARG A 77 -16.72 -2.78 -11.65
N TRP A 78 -16.69 -4.12 -11.71
CA TRP A 78 -17.79 -4.93 -12.24
C TRP A 78 -19.03 -4.98 -11.34
N ARG A 79 -18.82 -4.98 -10.01
CA ARG A 79 -19.88 -5.07 -9.01
C ARG A 79 -19.48 -4.40 -7.68
N PRO A 80 -19.31 -3.07 -7.64
CA PRO A 80 -19.08 -2.37 -6.37
C PRO A 80 -20.26 -2.55 -5.42
N VAL A 81 -19.96 -2.90 -4.17
CA VAL A 81 -20.93 -3.00 -3.06
C VAL A 81 -20.45 -2.18 -1.87
N TYR A 82 -21.37 -1.66 -1.08
CA TYR A 82 -21.07 -1.04 0.22
C TYR A 82 -21.90 -1.72 1.30
N ARG A 83 -21.48 -1.59 2.56
CA ARG A 83 -22.09 -2.30 3.68
C ARG A 83 -22.44 -1.36 4.81
N THR A 84 -23.63 -1.56 5.34
CA THR A 84 -24.12 -0.89 6.55
C THR A 84 -24.07 -1.91 7.68
N VAL A 85 -23.54 -1.53 8.83
CA VAL A 85 -23.48 -2.37 10.04
C VAL A 85 -24.37 -1.80 11.13
N PHE A 86 -24.88 -2.67 12.00
CA PHE A 86 -25.79 -2.30 13.10
C PHE A 86 -25.22 -2.77 14.44
N PRO A 87 -24.20 -2.08 15.00
CA PRO A 87 -23.57 -2.47 16.27
C PRO A 87 -24.56 -2.59 17.44
N GLU A 88 -25.64 -1.81 17.43
CA GLU A 88 -26.71 -1.83 18.43
C GLU A 88 -27.49 -3.15 18.48
N ARG A 89 -27.34 -4.00 17.45
CA ARG A 89 -27.97 -5.33 17.36
C ARG A 89 -27.03 -6.46 17.78
N LEU A 90 -25.80 -6.14 18.19
CA LEU A 90 -24.85 -7.14 18.67
C LEU A 90 -25.39 -7.83 19.94
N PRO A 91 -25.03 -9.10 20.17
CA PRO A 91 -25.40 -9.77 21.40
C PRO A 91 -24.68 -9.12 22.59
N ALA A 92 -25.17 -9.41 23.79
CA ALA A 92 -24.55 -8.96 25.04
C ALA A 92 -23.06 -9.37 25.14
N ASP A 93 -22.30 -8.57 25.90
CA ASP A 93 -20.85 -8.67 26.06
C ASP A 93 -20.35 -10.07 26.39
N ASP A 94 -21.11 -10.83 27.19
CA ASP A 94 -20.80 -12.21 27.59
C ASP A 94 -20.78 -13.20 26.40
N LYS A 95 -21.48 -12.87 25.31
CA LYS A 95 -21.56 -13.69 24.08
C LYS A 95 -20.58 -13.27 22.99
N LEU A 96 -19.89 -12.13 23.16
CA LEU A 96 -18.87 -11.68 22.21
C LEU A 96 -17.63 -12.60 22.23
N PRO A 97 -16.95 -12.83 21.09
CA PRO A 97 -15.71 -13.61 21.06
C PRO A 97 -14.54 -12.87 21.73
N ALA A 98 -13.44 -13.56 22.01
CA ALA A 98 -12.19 -12.90 22.37
C ALA A 98 -11.50 -12.30 21.13
N ILE A 99 -10.81 -11.18 21.30
CA ILE A 99 -10.06 -10.47 20.26
C ILE A 99 -8.63 -10.23 20.71
N ASP A 100 -7.68 -10.62 19.85
CA ASP A 100 -6.27 -10.28 19.98
C ASP A 100 -5.91 -9.16 19.00
N VAL A 101 -5.43 -8.03 19.52
CA VAL A 101 -4.93 -6.91 18.72
C VAL A 101 -3.42 -7.00 18.62
N PHE A 102 -2.90 -7.15 17.40
CA PHE A 102 -1.47 -7.19 17.14
C PHE A 102 -0.95 -5.85 16.62
N ILE A 103 -0.02 -5.26 17.35
CA ILE A 103 0.73 -4.06 16.97
C ILE A 103 2.18 -4.50 16.73
N CYS A 104 2.71 -4.25 15.54
CA CYS A 104 4.10 -4.62 15.23
C CYS A 104 4.92 -3.35 15.06
N THR A 105 6.07 -3.30 15.73
CA THR A 105 7.03 -2.21 15.65
C THR A 105 8.38 -2.74 15.19
N ALA A 106 9.04 -2.01 14.30
CA ALA A 106 10.29 -2.43 13.68
C ALA A 106 11.49 -2.06 14.56
N ASP A 107 11.61 -0.78 14.90
CA ASP A 107 12.73 -0.21 15.66
C ASP A 107 12.39 1.22 16.10
N PRO A 108 12.71 1.64 17.34
CA PRO A 108 12.39 2.98 17.85
C PRO A 108 13.08 4.14 17.10
N ASN A 109 14.15 3.87 16.32
CA ASN A 109 14.77 4.87 15.44
C ASN A 109 14.01 5.09 14.14
N LYS A 110 13.21 4.11 13.72
CA LYS A 110 12.44 4.18 12.47
C LYS A 110 10.99 4.53 12.72
N GLU A 111 10.48 4.20 13.90
CA GLU A 111 9.08 4.37 14.28
C GLU A 111 9.02 5.12 15.61
N PRO A 112 8.60 6.40 15.63
CA PRO A 112 8.59 7.20 16.83
C PRO A 112 7.84 6.53 17.99
N SER A 113 8.50 6.33 19.13
CA SER A 113 7.89 5.58 20.24
C SER A 113 6.62 6.23 20.78
N VAL A 114 6.49 7.56 20.71
CA VAL A 114 5.25 8.26 21.10
C VAL A 114 4.07 7.82 20.23
N GLU A 115 4.25 7.73 18.91
CA GLU A 115 3.21 7.29 17.98
C GLU A 115 2.83 5.82 18.19
N VAL A 116 3.83 4.95 18.39
CA VAL A 116 3.61 3.53 18.69
C VAL A 116 2.84 3.39 20.02
N MET A 117 3.23 4.13 21.06
CA MET A 117 2.54 4.07 22.35
C MET A 117 1.13 4.67 22.31
N ASN A 118 0.88 5.70 21.52
CA ASN A 118 -0.47 6.19 21.25
C ASN A 118 -1.35 5.11 20.61
N THR A 119 -0.78 4.30 19.71
CA THR A 119 -1.48 3.15 19.10
C THR A 119 -1.79 2.08 20.14
N VAL A 120 -0.84 1.75 21.02
CA VAL A 120 -1.03 0.80 22.14
C VAL A 120 -2.15 1.26 23.06
N ILE A 121 -2.10 2.52 23.50
CA ILE A 121 -3.11 3.11 24.39
C ILE A 121 -4.48 3.10 23.71
N SER A 122 -4.55 3.43 22.42
CA SER A 122 -5.80 3.41 21.64
C SER A 122 -6.39 2.00 21.54
N ALA A 123 -5.56 0.99 21.30
CA ALA A 123 -5.97 -0.41 21.25
C ALA A 123 -6.52 -0.90 22.60
N MET A 124 -5.87 -0.52 23.71
CA MET A 124 -6.36 -0.84 25.07
C MET A 124 -7.65 -0.09 25.42
N ALA A 125 -7.92 1.03 24.74
CA ALA A 125 -9.10 1.86 24.96
C ALA A 125 -10.28 1.50 24.05
N LEU A 126 -10.18 0.43 23.24
CA LEU A 126 -11.30 -0.06 22.41
C LEU A 126 -12.52 -0.35 23.28
N ASP A 127 -13.69 -0.11 22.70
CA ASP A 127 -14.97 -0.38 23.35
C ASP A 127 -15.30 -1.88 23.25
N TYR A 128 -14.71 -2.65 24.16
CA TYR A 128 -14.83 -4.10 24.23
C TYR A 128 -14.69 -4.59 25.67
N PRO A 129 -15.27 -5.76 26.02
CA PRO A 129 -15.10 -6.34 27.34
C PRO A 129 -13.62 -6.56 27.69
N PRO A 130 -13.10 -5.98 28.80
CA PRO A 130 -11.66 -6.02 29.13
C PRO A 130 -11.07 -7.42 29.22
N GLU A 131 -11.87 -8.39 29.67
CA GLU A 131 -11.48 -9.78 29.82
C GLU A 131 -11.45 -10.58 28.50
N LYS A 132 -11.92 -9.97 27.40
CA LYS A 132 -11.96 -10.55 26.06
C LYS A 132 -11.06 -9.82 25.07
N LEU A 133 -10.42 -8.72 25.49
CA LEU A 133 -9.54 -7.92 24.67
C LEU A 133 -8.10 -8.10 25.15
N HIS A 134 -7.23 -8.56 24.27
CA HIS A 134 -5.80 -8.72 24.54
C HIS A 134 -5.00 -7.91 23.51
N VAL A 135 -4.06 -7.09 23.99
CA VAL A 135 -3.22 -6.25 23.13
C VAL A 135 -1.80 -6.79 23.16
N TYR A 136 -1.25 -7.09 21.99
CA TYR A 136 0.09 -7.61 21.79
C TYR A 136 0.92 -6.58 21.04
N ILE A 137 2.04 -6.16 21.62
CA ILE A 137 3.08 -5.41 20.92
C ILE A 137 4.24 -6.33 20.60
N SER A 138 4.49 -6.51 19.30
CA SER A 138 5.60 -7.28 18.75
C SER A 138 6.73 -6.32 18.34
N ASP A 139 7.83 -6.30 19.09
CA ASP A 139 9.02 -5.52 18.76
C ASP A 139 10.05 -6.38 18.01
N ASP A 140 10.26 -6.06 16.73
CA ASP A 140 11.25 -6.74 15.91
C ASP A 140 12.69 -6.35 16.28
N ALA A 141 12.96 -5.19 16.88
CA ALA A 141 14.32 -4.81 17.28
C ALA A 141 14.72 -5.40 18.65
N GLY A 142 13.75 -5.87 19.43
CA GLY A 142 13.96 -6.29 20.81
C GLY A 142 14.55 -5.19 21.70
N SER A 143 14.15 -3.93 21.49
CA SER A 143 14.75 -2.79 22.16
C SER A 143 14.22 -2.63 23.59
N ASP A 144 15.14 -2.51 24.56
CA ASP A 144 14.81 -2.16 25.95
C ASP A 144 14.02 -0.84 26.02
N ALA A 145 14.31 0.12 25.14
CA ALA A 145 13.57 1.37 25.06
C ALA A 145 12.09 1.13 24.73
N THR A 146 11.79 0.30 23.72
CA THR A 146 10.41 -0.06 23.36
C THR A 146 9.69 -0.71 24.53
N LEU A 147 10.33 -1.65 25.22
CA LEU A 147 9.74 -2.32 26.39
C LEU A 147 9.42 -1.33 27.52
N ARG A 148 10.36 -0.45 27.87
CA ARG A 148 10.15 0.59 28.89
C ARG A 148 9.07 1.59 28.50
N CYS A 149 9.05 2.01 27.23
CA CYS A 149 7.99 2.85 26.68
C CYS A 149 6.62 2.16 26.80
N THR A 150 6.55 0.86 26.54
CA THR A 150 5.32 0.06 26.68
C THR A 150 4.83 0.03 28.12
N LYS A 151 5.74 -0.09 29.10
CA LYS A 151 5.40 -0.01 30.54
C LYS A 151 4.85 1.37 30.93
N GLU A 152 5.45 2.45 30.44
CA GLU A 152 4.93 3.81 30.66
C GLU A 152 3.55 4.01 29.99
N ALA A 153 3.35 3.48 28.79
CA ALA A 153 2.07 3.53 28.09
C ALA A 153 0.96 2.80 28.87
N TRP A 154 1.25 1.62 29.40
CA TRP A 154 0.33 0.89 30.27
C TRP A 154 0.00 1.66 31.55
N ASN A 155 1.00 2.24 32.21
CA ASN A 155 0.81 3.08 33.39
C ASN A 155 -0.12 4.27 33.12
N PHE A 156 -0.02 4.89 31.95
CA PHE A 156 -0.93 5.95 31.52
C PHE A 156 -2.32 5.41 31.16
N ALA A 157 -2.41 4.26 30.51
CA ALA A 157 -3.68 3.62 30.13
C ALA A 157 -4.60 3.36 31.34
N LYS A 158 -4.03 3.08 32.53
CA LYS A 158 -4.79 2.97 33.79
C LYS A 158 -5.61 4.21 34.14
N TYR A 159 -5.19 5.39 33.69
CA TYR A 159 -5.93 6.64 33.88
C TYR A 159 -6.79 6.97 32.66
N TRP A 160 -6.24 6.78 31.47
CA TRP A 160 -6.89 7.14 30.21
C TRP A 160 -8.13 6.30 29.91
N VAL A 161 -8.06 4.98 30.06
CA VAL A 161 -9.17 4.06 29.71
C VAL A 161 -10.40 4.33 30.59
N PRO A 162 -10.29 4.44 31.94
CA PRO A 162 -11.44 4.79 32.78
C PRO A 162 -11.98 6.18 32.49
N PHE A 163 -11.12 7.18 32.27
CA PHE A 163 -11.55 8.54 31.91
C PHE A 163 -12.36 8.55 30.60
N ARG A 164 -11.88 7.85 29.58
CA ARG A 164 -12.56 7.70 28.29
C ARG A 164 -13.95 7.08 28.47
N ARG A 165 -14.03 5.99 29.25
CA ARG A 165 -15.30 5.29 29.54
C ARG A 165 -16.25 6.14 30.36
N LYS A 166 -15.78 6.80 31.44
CA LYS A 166 -16.58 7.68 32.33
C LYS A 166 -17.32 8.76 31.54
N TYR A 167 -16.65 9.36 30.56
CA TYR A 167 -17.20 10.48 29.79
C TYR A 167 -17.67 10.11 28.37
N GLY A 168 -17.70 8.81 28.02
CA GLY A 168 -18.10 8.34 26.70
C GLY A 168 -17.32 8.99 25.56
N LEU A 169 -16.00 9.19 25.75
CA LEU A 169 -15.17 9.87 24.75
C LEU A 169 -14.98 9.01 23.52
N VAL A 170 -15.22 9.61 22.36
CA VAL A 170 -15.35 8.89 21.11
C VAL A 170 -13.95 8.66 20.51
N THR A 171 -13.00 9.56 20.76
CA THR A 171 -11.60 9.48 20.33
C THR A 171 -10.76 8.65 21.32
N ALA A 172 -10.18 7.55 20.84
CA ALA A 172 -9.37 6.64 21.66
C ALA A 172 -7.90 7.07 21.79
N CYS A 173 -7.37 7.75 20.77
CA CYS A 173 -5.98 8.22 20.74
C CYS A 173 -5.85 9.52 21.55
N PRO A 174 -5.02 9.54 22.63
CA PRO A 174 -4.88 10.73 23.45
C PRO A 174 -4.28 11.91 22.67
N ASP A 175 -3.33 11.67 21.77
CA ASP A 175 -2.72 12.74 20.95
C ASP A 175 -3.75 13.47 20.09
N VAL A 176 -4.60 12.71 19.38
CA VAL A 176 -5.67 13.25 18.55
C VAL A 176 -6.72 13.98 19.41
N TYR A 177 -7.04 13.43 20.59
CA TYR A 177 -8.00 14.03 21.51
C TYR A 177 -7.52 15.37 22.08
N PHE A 178 -6.24 15.49 22.43
CA PHE A 178 -5.70 16.73 23.01
C PHE A 178 -5.24 17.75 21.96
N SER A 179 -4.93 17.33 20.73
CA SER A 179 -4.54 18.23 19.63
C SER A 179 -5.71 18.85 18.87
N SER A 180 -6.89 18.25 18.93
CA SER A 180 -8.08 18.80 18.26
C SER A 180 -8.61 20.03 19.00
N SER A 181 -8.74 21.16 18.28
CA SER A 181 -9.15 22.44 18.88
C SER A 181 -10.64 22.51 19.24
N GLU A 182 -11.52 21.68 18.66
CA GLU A 182 -12.98 21.70 18.92
C GLU A 182 -13.67 20.33 18.66
N ASN A 183 -14.78 20.10 19.38
CA ASN A 183 -15.89 19.14 19.09
C ASN A 183 -15.87 17.69 19.63
N ASP A 184 -15.41 17.43 20.86
CA ASP A 184 -15.85 16.21 21.59
C ASP A 184 -16.86 16.57 22.69
N ASN A 185 -18.01 17.16 22.31
CA ASN A 185 -19.18 17.46 23.18
C ASN A 185 -18.84 18.02 24.59
N GLY A 186 -17.73 18.75 24.73
CA GLY A 186 -17.12 19.07 26.02
C GLY A 186 -17.82 20.22 26.75
N ASP A 187 -18.50 21.10 26.03
CA ASP A 187 -19.16 22.26 26.65
C ASP A 187 -20.38 21.90 27.50
N TYR A 188 -20.96 20.73 27.29
CA TYR A 188 -22.09 20.23 28.09
C TYR A 188 -21.68 19.36 29.29
N LYS A 189 -20.39 19.04 29.48
CA LYS A 189 -19.93 18.07 30.49
C LYS A 189 -19.57 18.66 31.87
N GLY A 190 -19.85 19.94 32.09
CA GLY A 190 -19.70 20.60 33.40
C GLY A 190 -18.26 20.93 33.81
N SER A 191 -18.08 21.52 34.99
CA SER A 191 -16.78 21.97 35.52
C SER A 191 -15.87 20.82 35.95
N GLU A 192 -16.43 19.72 36.45
CA GLU A 192 -15.70 18.50 36.83
C GLU A 192 -14.94 17.91 35.65
N PHE A 193 -15.61 17.74 34.50
CA PHE A 193 -14.99 17.26 33.27
C PHE A 193 -13.84 18.16 32.82
N LYS A 194 -14.02 19.50 32.86
CA LYS A 194 -12.96 20.45 32.47
C LYS A 194 -11.72 20.30 33.37
N ALA A 195 -11.92 20.12 34.68
CA ALA A 195 -10.83 19.89 35.63
C ALA A 195 -10.13 18.54 35.42
N GLU A 196 -10.89 17.45 35.25
CA GLU A 196 -10.31 16.12 34.99
C GLU A 196 -9.62 16.03 33.62
N ARG A 197 -10.19 16.66 32.59
CA ARG A 197 -9.57 16.77 31.25
C ARG A 197 -8.22 17.45 31.34
N LYS A 198 -8.11 18.58 32.05
CA LYS A 198 -6.84 19.29 32.22
C LYS A 198 -5.80 18.43 32.95
N LYS A 199 -6.20 17.74 34.02
CA LYS A 199 -5.31 16.80 34.73
C LYS A 199 -4.86 15.64 33.84
N MET A 200 -5.74 15.16 32.94
CA MET A 200 -5.41 14.11 32.00
C MET A 200 -4.43 14.59 30.92
N GLU A 201 -4.61 15.81 30.43
CA GLU A 201 -3.71 16.48 29.48
C GLU A 201 -2.31 16.64 30.08
N GLU A 202 -2.20 17.11 31.32
CA GLU A 202 -0.93 17.21 32.05
C GLU A 202 -0.24 15.83 32.19
N LYS A 203 -1.00 14.78 32.55
CA LYS A 203 -0.48 13.41 32.60
C LYS A 203 0.00 12.93 31.23
N TYR A 204 -0.69 13.31 30.16
CA TYR A 204 -0.32 12.94 28.80
C TYR A 204 0.98 13.64 28.35
N GLU A 205 1.15 14.92 28.66
CA GLU A 205 2.41 15.63 28.40
C GLU A 205 3.58 15.02 29.17
N VAL A 206 3.37 14.63 30.43
CA VAL A 206 4.38 13.92 31.23
C VAL A 206 4.72 12.57 30.59
N LEU A 207 3.74 11.81 30.08
CA LEU A 207 4.00 10.58 29.33
C LEU A 207 4.91 10.88 28.12
N LYS A 208 4.54 11.84 27.25
CA LYS A 208 5.34 12.18 26.07
C LYS A 208 6.78 12.54 26.43
N GLN A 209 7.00 13.32 27.47
CA GLN A 209 8.33 13.68 27.96
C GLN A 209 9.11 12.45 28.45
N ARG A 210 8.49 11.54 29.20
CA ARG A 210 9.13 10.31 29.66
C ARG A 210 9.53 9.39 28.51
N LEU A 211 8.63 9.21 27.53
CA LEU A 211 8.91 8.40 26.34
C LEU A 211 10.11 8.97 25.58
N ARG A 212 10.13 10.28 25.32
CA ARG A 212 11.27 10.96 24.67
C ARG A 212 12.57 10.76 25.46
N LYS A 213 12.54 10.94 26.79
CA LYS A 213 13.71 10.72 27.65
C LYS A 213 14.22 9.28 27.64
N ILE A 214 13.32 8.28 27.59
CA ILE A 214 13.71 6.87 27.47
C ILE A 214 14.45 6.63 26.17
N VAL A 215 13.92 7.15 25.06
CA VAL A 215 14.49 7.01 23.73
C VAL A 215 15.83 7.75 23.64
N GLU A 216 15.91 9.01 24.06
CA GLU A 216 17.16 9.79 24.10
C GLU A 216 18.24 9.14 24.99
N GLY A 217 17.85 8.66 26.18
CA GLY A 217 18.75 7.97 27.11
C GLY A 217 19.20 6.58 26.64
N HIS A 218 18.51 5.99 25.66
CA HIS A 218 18.93 4.74 25.01
C HIS A 218 20.07 4.97 24.01
N PHE A 219 20.34 6.22 23.62
CA PHE A 219 21.41 6.60 22.70
C PHE A 219 22.55 7.38 23.39
N PRO A 220 23.34 6.76 24.29
CA PRO A 220 24.57 7.40 24.72
C PRO A 220 25.53 7.47 23.52
N THR A 221 25.96 8.68 23.19
CA THR A 221 27.13 8.93 22.33
C THR A 221 28.29 8.06 22.80
N ASN A 222 28.69 7.06 21.99
CA ASN A 222 29.85 6.17 22.14
C ASN A 222 29.71 4.80 22.83
N VAL A 223 28.53 4.15 22.89
CA VAL A 223 28.46 2.72 23.31
C VAL A 223 27.81 1.85 22.23
N ALA A 224 28.39 0.66 22.03
CA ALA A 224 28.06 -0.31 21.00
C ALA A 224 26.54 -0.50 20.85
N ILE A 225 26.05 -0.31 19.62
CA ILE A 225 24.71 -0.69 19.20
C ILE A 225 24.52 -2.15 19.61
N ASN A 226 23.69 -2.43 20.62
CA ASN A 226 23.25 -3.78 20.90
C ASN A 226 22.78 -4.39 19.58
N ASN A 227 23.34 -5.53 19.19
CA ASN A 227 23.16 -6.09 17.86
C ASN A 227 21.68 -6.48 17.69
N THR A 228 20.87 -5.63 17.05
CA THR A 228 19.44 -5.88 16.78
C THR A 228 19.21 -7.12 15.88
N ARG A 229 20.29 -7.72 15.37
CA ARG A 229 20.30 -8.99 14.64
C ARG A 229 20.61 -10.21 15.51
N ASP A 230 20.96 -10.01 16.77
CA ASP A 230 21.33 -11.07 17.71
C ASP A 230 20.81 -10.79 19.13
N HIS A 231 19.61 -11.30 19.43
CA HIS A 231 18.99 -11.18 20.74
C HIS A 231 18.04 -12.36 21.04
N PRO A 232 17.86 -12.77 22.31
CA PRO A 232 16.92 -13.82 22.67
C PRO A 232 15.46 -13.36 22.52
N SER A 233 14.52 -14.31 22.61
CA SER A 233 13.10 -13.98 22.75
C SER A 233 12.82 -13.41 24.14
N VAL A 234 11.92 -12.41 24.20
CA VAL A 234 11.47 -11.79 25.44
C VAL A 234 9.95 -11.66 25.36
N ILE A 235 9.22 -12.34 26.24
CA ILE A 235 7.78 -12.19 26.40
C ILE A 235 7.50 -11.68 27.80
N GLU A 236 6.84 -10.53 27.91
CA GLU A 236 6.47 -9.93 29.19
C GLU A 236 4.98 -9.56 29.20
N VAL A 237 4.23 -10.11 30.16
CA VAL A 237 2.86 -9.67 30.44
C VAL A 237 2.95 -8.44 31.33
N ILE A 238 2.55 -7.29 30.78
CA ILE A 238 2.59 -6.02 31.49
C ILE A 238 1.32 -5.92 32.34
N ASN A 239 1.38 -6.53 33.52
CA ASN A 239 0.36 -6.44 34.56
C ASN A 239 1.00 -6.39 35.95
N LYS A 240 0.44 -5.61 36.87
CA LYS A 240 0.72 -5.73 38.30
C LYS A 240 -0.53 -6.30 38.97
N GLU A 241 -0.37 -7.44 39.64
CA GLU A 241 -1.44 -8.30 40.17
C GLU A 241 -2.35 -7.66 41.26
N GLU A 242 -2.21 -6.35 41.55
CA GLU A 242 -2.89 -5.68 42.68
C GLU A 242 -3.80 -4.49 42.27
N ASP A 243 -4.00 -4.19 40.98
CA ASP A 243 -4.77 -3.00 40.59
C ASP A 243 -6.29 -3.26 40.46
N GLU A 244 -7.13 -2.43 41.10
CA GLU A 244 -8.61 -2.49 41.06
C GLU A 244 -9.22 -2.14 39.67
N VAL A 245 -8.41 -1.64 38.73
CA VAL A 245 -8.89 -1.09 37.45
C VAL A 245 -8.93 -2.15 36.35
N LYS A 246 -10.13 -2.49 35.86
CA LYS A 246 -10.33 -3.44 34.75
C LYS A 246 -9.96 -2.84 33.39
N ILE A 247 -8.68 -2.97 33.01
CA ILE A 247 -8.17 -2.68 31.66
C ILE A 247 -7.73 -3.96 30.93
N PRO A 248 -7.72 -3.98 29.58
CA PRO A 248 -7.21 -5.10 28.78
C PRO A 248 -5.78 -5.50 29.15
N GLN A 249 -5.44 -6.78 28.96
CA GLN A 249 -4.08 -7.26 29.13
C GLN A 249 -3.18 -6.73 27.99
N LEU A 250 -1.99 -6.27 28.35
CA LEU A 250 -0.94 -5.85 27.41
C LEU A 250 0.24 -6.81 27.48
N ILE A 251 0.62 -7.38 26.35
CA ILE A 251 1.70 -8.35 26.24
C ILE A 251 2.77 -7.80 25.30
N TYR A 252 3.99 -7.68 25.80
CA TYR A 252 5.18 -7.39 25.00
C TYR A 252 5.80 -8.68 24.49
N VAL A 253 6.13 -8.72 23.21
CA VAL A 253 6.77 -9.85 22.54
C VAL A 253 7.94 -9.33 21.70
N SER A 254 9.14 -9.82 21.97
CA SER A 254 10.29 -9.74 21.09
C SER A 254 10.67 -11.16 20.71
N ARG A 255 10.76 -11.46 19.41
CA ARG A 255 11.18 -12.80 18.93
C ARG A 255 12.69 -12.96 19.08
N GLU A 256 13.17 -14.19 19.10
CA GLU A 256 14.61 -14.44 19.00
C GLU A 256 15.12 -14.09 17.61
N LYS A 257 16.24 -13.37 17.52
CA LYS A 257 16.96 -13.11 16.28
C LYS A 257 18.39 -13.59 16.39
N ARG A 258 18.87 -14.25 15.33
CA ARG A 258 20.26 -14.71 15.16
C ARG A 258 20.73 -14.38 13.75
N PRO A 259 22.01 -14.00 13.53
CA PRO A 259 22.53 -13.72 12.19
C PRO A 259 22.50 -14.90 11.22
N SER A 260 22.49 -16.13 11.74
CA SER A 260 22.43 -17.37 10.95
C SER A 260 21.03 -17.73 10.45
N HIS A 261 19.99 -17.00 10.88
CA HIS A 261 18.60 -17.28 10.54
C HIS A 261 17.98 -16.08 9.81
N ASN A 262 17.25 -16.34 8.73
CA ASN A 262 16.54 -15.30 7.98
C ASN A 262 15.26 -14.88 8.72
N HIS A 263 14.96 -13.58 8.72
CA HIS A 263 13.77 -13.00 9.35
C HIS A 263 12.91 -12.25 8.32
N ASN A 264 11.59 -12.44 8.40
CA ASN A 264 10.63 -11.75 7.54
C ASN A 264 10.06 -10.51 8.24
N PHE A 265 9.89 -9.42 7.47
CA PHE A 265 9.34 -8.15 7.93
C PHE A 265 7.93 -7.94 7.37
N LYS A 266 7.07 -7.21 8.10
CA LYS A 266 5.70 -6.87 7.67
C LYS A 266 5.66 -5.63 6.77
N ALA A 267 4.68 -5.58 5.88
CA ALA A 267 4.35 -4.41 5.06
C ALA A 267 2.81 -4.26 4.93
N GLY A 268 2.32 -3.03 4.76
CA GLY A 268 0.91 -2.73 4.44
C GLY A 268 0.79 -1.74 3.28
N ALA A 269 -0.39 -1.61 2.66
CA ALA A 269 -0.64 -0.95 1.37
C ALA A 269 -1.75 0.13 1.38
N LEU A 270 -1.63 1.14 0.50
CA LEU A 270 -2.62 2.21 0.23
C LEU A 270 -2.84 2.44 -1.29
N ASN A 271 -4.04 2.10 -1.78
CA ASN A 271 -4.89 2.82 -2.76
C ASN A 271 -6.09 1.91 -3.06
N VAL A 272 -7.18 2.11 -2.30
CA VAL A 272 -8.04 1.00 -1.89
C VAL A 272 -9.52 1.27 -2.12
N LEU A 273 -10.06 2.47 -1.91
CA LEU A 273 -11.51 2.61 -1.73
C LEU A 273 -12.35 2.05 -2.90
N VAL A 274 -12.11 2.50 -4.14
CA VAL A 274 -12.89 2.05 -5.31
C VAL A 274 -12.65 0.57 -5.64
N HIS A 275 -11.39 0.11 -5.61
CA HIS A 275 -11.06 -1.28 -5.89
C HIS A 275 -11.69 -2.21 -4.85
N TRP A 276 -11.74 -1.81 -3.58
CA TRP A 276 -12.15 -2.68 -2.48
C TRP A 276 -13.65 -2.85 -2.42
N TYR A 277 -14.44 -1.82 -2.75
CA TYR A 277 -15.87 -1.99 -3.01
C TYR A 277 -16.14 -2.98 -4.15
N GLY A 278 -15.32 -2.95 -5.20
CA GLY A 278 -15.38 -3.90 -6.31
C GLY A 278 -15.05 -5.34 -5.93
N PHE A 279 -13.91 -5.52 -5.28
CA PHE A 279 -13.45 -6.81 -4.76
C PHE A 279 -14.48 -7.40 -3.77
N ASP A 280 -15.06 -6.59 -2.89
CA ASP A 280 -16.07 -7.04 -1.92
C ASP A 280 -17.33 -7.62 -2.61
N GLY A 281 -17.70 -7.09 -3.78
CA GLY A 281 -18.83 -7.62 -4.54
C GLY A 281 -18.60 -8.98 -5.22
N VAL A 282 -17.35 -9.45 -5.32
CA VAL A 282 -16.98 -10.66 -6.08
C VAL A 282 -16.34 -11.76 -5.23
N GLY A 283 -16.00 -11.48 -3.97
CA GLY A 283 -15.41 -12.47 -3.05
C GLY A 283 -14.75 -11.87 -1.81
N GLY A 284 -14.62 -10.55 -1.74
CA GLY A 284 -13.91 -9.86 -0.69
C GLY A 284 -12.56 -9.33 -1.17
N PRO A 285 -12.03 -8.27 -0.54
CA PRO A 285 -10.73 -7.74 -0.91
C PRO A 285 -9.56 -8.55 -0.34
N ILE A 286 -8.35 -8.25 -0.80
CA ILE A 286 -7.13 -8.90 -0.30
C ILE A 286 -6.85 -8.53 1.17
N ILE A 287 -5.81 -9.11 1.76
CA ILE A 287 -5.27 -8.61 3.03
C ILE A 287 -4.33 -7.44 2.68
N SER A 288 -4.56 -6.26 3.28
CA SER A 288 -3.82 -5.01 3.02
C SER A 288 -2.61 -4.78 3.95
N GLY A 289 -2.29 -5.77 4.80
CA GLY A 289 -1.19 -5.73 5.76
C GLY A 289 -1.44 -4.91 7.03
N SER A 290 -2.55 -4.17 7.12
CA SER A 290 -2.97 -3.43 8.33
C SER A 290 -4.49 -3.23 8.35
N ASN A 291 -5.05 -2.94 9.53
CA ASN A 291 -6.46 -2.59 9.75
C ASN A 291 -7.47 -3.66 9.27
N PHE A 292 -7.17 -4.94 9.52
CA PHE A 292 -8.05 -6.05 9.20
C PHE A 292 -8.21 -6.99 10.41
N CYS A 293 -9.35 -7.67 10.46
CA CYS A 293 -9.59 -8.78 11.39
C CYS A 293 -9.58 -10.09 10.61
N ILE A 294 -8.87 -11.09 11.13
CA ILE A 294 -8.80 -12.41 10.52
C ILE A 294 -9.17 -13.49 11.54
N LYS A 295 -9.93 -14.49 11.10
CA LYS A 295 -10.22 -15.67 11.92
C LYS A 295 -8.94 -16.45 12.12
N ARG A 296 -8.64 -16.82 13.37
CA ARG A 296 -7.47 -17.66 13.71
C ARG A 296 -7.44 -18.96 12.90
N GLU A 297 -8.61 -19.60 12.72
CA GLU A 297 -8.78 -20.80 11.90
C GLU A 297 -8.38 -20.61 10.42
N ALA A 298 -8.58 -19.40 9.87
CA ALA A 298 -8.21 -19.12 8.50
C ALA A 298 -6.67 -19.11 8.33
N LEU A 299 -5.96 -18.49 9.29
CA LEU A 299 -4.49 -18.46 9.30
C LEU A 299 -3.87 -19.82 9.56
N LEU A 300 -4.41 -20.60 10.51
CA LEU A 300 -3.89 -21.92 10.83
C LEU A 300 -4.23 -22.97 9.77
N GLY A 301 -5.29 -22.73 9.00
CA GLY A 301 -5.84 -23.65 8.03
C GLY A 301 -6.83 -24.63 8.64
N SER A 302 -7.65 -25.25 7.79
CA SER A 302 -8.58 -26.31 8.19
C SER A 302 -7.82 -27.62 8.39
N PHE A 303 -7.63 -28.02 9.65
CA PHE A 303 -7.13 -29.34 10.06
C PHE A 303 -8.24 -30.11 10.76
N ASN A 304 -8.19 -31.44 10.69
CA ASN A 304 -9.15 -32.26 11.42
C ASN A 304 -8.69 -32.34 12.89
N LYS A 305 -9.55 -32.02 13.85
CA LYS A 305 -9.25 -32.19 15.29
C LYS A 305 -8.94 -33.65 15.64
N GLN A 306 -9.40 -34.61 14.85
CA GLN A 306 -9.13 -36.05 15.00
C GLN A 306 -7.90 -36.53 14.21
N GLN A 307 -7.13 -35.63 13.61
CA GLN A 307 -5.96 -35.97 12.83
C GLN A 307 -4.84 -36.51 13.73
N ASP A 308 -4.04 -37.44 13.21
CA ASP A 308 -2.91 -38.00 13.93
C ASP A 308 -1.99 -36.90 14.51
N TYR A 309 -1.65 -37.03 15.78
CA TYR A 309 -0.84 -36.06 16.53
C TYR A 309 0.54 -35.86 15.89
N MET A 310 1.11 -36.89 15.27
CA MET A 310 2.36 -36.77 14.50
C MET A 310 2.20 -35.93 13.23
N ALA A 311 1.02 -35.97 12.59
CA ALA A 311 0.72 -35.09 11.47
C ALA A 311 0.56 -33.63 11.93
N LEU A 312 -0.08 -33.39 13.08
CA LEU A 312 -0.18 -32.06 13.67
C LEU A 312 1.20 -31.48 14.03
N LYS A 313 2.14 -32.30 14.53
CA LYS A 313 3.52 -31.87 14.78
C LYS A 313 4.27 -31.43 13.52
N ARG A 314 4.06 -32.13 12.41
CA ARG A 314 4.64 -31.72 11.10
C ARG A 314 4.04 -30.40 10.60
N LEU A 315 2.79 -30.13 10.95
CA LEU A 315 2.10 -28.90 10.56
C LEU A 315 2.49 -27.70 11.42
N PHE A 316 2.42 -27.86 12.74
CA PHE A 316 2.43 -26.77 13.73
C PHE A 316 3.73 -26.68 14.54
N GLY A 317 4.62 -27.66 14.40
CA GLY A 317 5.87 -27.75 15.15
C GLY A 317 5.82 -28.74 16.32
N PRO A 318 6.94 -28.91 17.03
CA PRO A 318 7.10 -29.99 18.01
C PRO A 318 6.34 -29.75 19.33
N SER A 319 5.85 -28.54 19.60
CA SER A 319 5.24 -28.19 20.88
C SER A 319 3.91 -28.92 21.10
N ASN A 320 3.91 -29.85 22.06
CA ASN A 320 2.70 -30.57 22.46
C ASN A 320 1.64 -29.62 23.03
N ASP A 321 2.09 -28.64 23.84
CA ASP A 321 1.18 -27.74 24.53
C ASP A 321 0.48 -26.81 23.52
N PHE A 322 1.21 -26.31 22.52
CA PHE A 322 0.59 -25.56 21.43
C PHE A 322 -0.46 -26.41 20.67
N ILE A 323 -0.13 -27.65 20.31
CA ILE A 323 -1.08 -28.53 19.59
C ILE A 323 -2.33 -28.81 20.43
N LYS A 324 -2.20 -29.01 21.75
CA LYS A 324 -3.37 -29.17 22.63
C LYS A 324 -4.30 -27.97 22.57
N THR A 325 -3.77 -26.74 22.56
CA THR A 325 -4.60 -25.52 22.43
C THR A 325 -5.39 -25.45 21.11
N LEU A 326 -4.98 -26.20 20.09
CA LEU A 326 -5.64 -26.24 18.79
C LEU A 326 -6.75 -27.30 18.70
N VAL A 327 -6.57 -28.42 19.40
CA VAL A 327 -7.43 -29.61 19.27
C VAL A 327 -8.52 -29.64 20.34
N GLU A 328 -8.16 -29.34 21.58
CA GLU A 328 -9.09 -29.32 22.70
C GLU A 328 -9.86 -28.00 22.71
N ASP A 329 -11.11 -27.99 23.20
CA ASP A 329 -11.82 -26.74 23.50
C ASP A 329 -11.15 -26.09 24.71
N TYR A 330 -9.95 -25.58 24.48
CA TYR A 330 -9.09 -25.00 25.48
C TYR A 330 -9.73 -23.70 25.96
N LYS A 331 -10.35 -23.77 27.15
CA LYS A 331 -10.72 -22.57 27.88
C LYS A 331 -9.42 -21.99 28.43
N PRO A 332 -9.06 -20.74 28.08
CA PRO A 332 -7.88 -20.11 28.66
C PRO A 332 -8.04 -20.15 30.19
N CYS A 333 -7.11 -20.79 30.87
CA CYS A 333 -7.01 -20.66 32.32
C CYS A 333 -6.73 -19.18 32.59
N PHE A 334 -7.70 -18.49 33.20
CA PHE A 334 -7.40 -17.23 33.87
C PHE A 334 -6.35 -17.57 34.93
N ILE A 335 -5.12 -17.13 34.67
CA ILE A 335 -3.92 -17.37 35.46
C ILE A 335 -4.21 -16.88 36.88
N LYS A 336 -4.30 -17.81 37.82
CA LYS A 336 -4.44 -17.51 39.26
C LYS A 336 -3.22 -17.95 40.08
N ASP A 337 -2.34 -18.80 39.53
CA ASP A 337 -1.19 -19.37 40.26
C ASP A 337 0.16 -19.13 39.55
N GLY A 338 1.15 -18.66 40.29
CA GLY A 338 2.45 -18.18 39.80
C GLY A 338 3.40 -19.22 39.18
N GLU A 339 3.19 -20.52 39.42
CA GLU A 339 3.95 -21.60 38.75
C GLU A 339 3.41 -21.91 37.36
N SER A 340 2.08 -21.87 37.18
CA SER A 340 1.42 -22.12 35.90
C SER A 340 1.67 -20.99 34.89
N SER A 341 1.77 -19.74 35.36
CA SER A 341 2.20 -18.60 34.55
C SER A 341 3.64 -18.74 34.05
N ARG A 342 4.55 -19.24 34.89
CA ARG A 342 5.97 -19.41 34.53
C ARG A 342 6.16 -20.48 33.44
N MET A 343 5.54 -21.64 33.58
CA MET A 343 5.55 -22.68 32.53
C MET A 343 4.92 -22.21 31.22
N SER A 344 3.82 -21.45 31.29
CA SER A 344 3.17 -20.91 30.09
C SER A 344 4.04 -19.87 29.37
N LEU A 345 4.77 -19.05 30.12
CA LEU A 345 5.70 -18.05 29.58
C LEU A 345 6.94 -18.70 28.97
N GLU A 346 7.48 -19.75 29.60
CA GLU A 346 8.60 -20.53 29.07
C GLU A 346 8.22 -21.22 27.76
N ASN A 347 7.05 -21.85 27.71
CA ASN A 347 6.49 -22.41 26.49
C ASN A 347 6.31 -21.34 25.40
N ALA A 348 5.80 -20.16 25.74
CA ALA A 348 5.66 -19.06 24.79
C ALA A 348 7.03 -18.59 24.24
N ASN A 349 8.08 -18.53 25.08
CA ASN A 349 9.43 -18.18 24.65
C ASN A 349 10.01 -19.20 23.66
N ILE A 350 9.72 -20.50 23.85
CA ILE A 350 10.09 -21.56 22.90
C ILE A 350 9.40 -21.35 21.55
N LEU A 351 8.09 -21.03 21.55
CA LEU A 351 7.34 -20.74 20.32
C LEU A 351 7.87 -19.50 19.58
N ALA A 352 8.44 -18.54 20.31
CA ALA A 352 9.04 -17.32 19.76
C ALA A 352 10.51 -17.47 19.33
N SER A 353 11.10 -18.66 19.44
CA SER A 353 12.48 -18.94 19.00
C SER A 353 12.60 -18.90 17.47
N CYS A 354 13.75 -18.43 16.98
CA CYS A 354 14.05 -18.41 15.55
C CYS A 354 14.14 -19.81 14.92
N SER A 355 14.31 -20.84 15.76
CA SER A 355 14.45 -22.23 15.32
C SER A 355 13.11 -22.99 15.27
N TYR A 356 12.04 -22.44 15.85
CA TYR A 356 10.77 -23.16 16.02
C TYR A 356 10.13 -23.57 14.68
N GLU A 357 10.25 -22.70 13.68
CA GLU A 357 9.68 -22.93 12.34
C GLU A 357 10.54 -23.87 11.49
N ASN A 358 11.76 -24.22 11.92
CA ASN A 358 12.65 -25.10 11.17
C ASN A 358 12.00 -26.47 10.95
N GLN A 359 12.03 -26.94 9.69
CA GLN A 359 11.45 -28.22 9.28
C GLN A 359 9.92 -28.34 9.49
N THR A 360 9.23 -27.23 9.72
CA THR A 360 7.76 -27.16 9.75
C THR A 360 7.22 -26.63 8.41
N VAL A 361 5.89 -26.48 8.31
CA VAL A 361 5.24 -25.84 7.15
C VAL A 361 4.73 -24.43 7.45
N TRP A 362 5.15 -23.83 8.57
CA TRP A 362 4.96 -22.40 8.82
C TRP A 362 5.58 -21.58 7.69
N GLY A 363 4.91 -20.50 7.29
CA GLY A 363 5.38 -19.67 6.18
C GLY A 363 5.10 -20.24 4.78
N SER A 364 4.83 -21.53 4.66
CA SER A 364 4.58 -22.18 3.35
C SER A 364 3.13 -22.64 3.19
N LYS A 365 2.48 -23.08 4.27
CA LYS A 365 1.08 -23.54 4.27
C LYS A 365 0.24 -23.00 5.43
N VAL A 366 0.90 -22.69 6.55
CA VAL A 366 0.31 -22.25 7.82
C VAL A 366 0.82 -20.84 8.15
N GLY A 367 -0.06 -19.98 8.66
CA GLY A 367 0.26 -18.60 9.01
C GLY A 367 0.29 -17.66 7.80
N PHE A 368 1.03 -16.55 7.95
CA PHE A 368 1.39 -15.69 6.83
C PHE A 368 2.38 -16.41 5.93
N LEU A 369 2.27 -16.19 4.62
CA LEU A 369 3.02 -16.96 3.62
C LEU A 369 4.24 -16.18 3.10
N TYR A 370 5.44 -16.73 3.25
CA TYR A 370 6.72 -16.04 3.08
C TYR A 370 7.26 -16.03 1.65
N PHE A 371 6.49 -16.49 0.66
CA PHE A 371 6.97 -16.61 -0.72
C PHE A 371 7.31 -15.25 -1.37
N SER A 372 6.69 -14.17 -0.91
CA SER A 372 6.83 -12.83 -1.48
C SER A 372 6.96 -11.78 -0.39
N VAL A 373 7.66 -10.68 -0.68
CA VAL A 373 7.74 -9.50 0.20
C VAL A 373 6.39 -8.81 0.41
N ALA A 374 5.38 -9.12 -0.43
CA ALA A 374 3.97 -8.81 -0.18
C ALA A 374 3.27 -10.08 0.34
N GLU A 375 3.63 -10.49 1.56
CA GLU A 375 3.08 -11.68 2.21
C GLU A 375 1.57 -11.57 2.45
N ASP A 376 1.07 -10.35 2.63
CA ASP A 376 -0.34 -10.02 2.82
C ASP A 376 -1.16 -10.37 1.57
N TYR A 377 -0.74 -9.89 0.40
CA TYR A 377 -1.31 -10.23 -0.89
C TYR A 377 -1.28 -11.74 -1.14
N PHE A 378 -0.11 -12.37 -0.93
CA PHE A 378 0.05 -13.80 -1.21
C PHE A 378 -0.76 -14.68 -0.25
N THR A 379 -0.84 -14.30 1.03
CA THR A 379 -1.69 -14.98 2.02
C THR A 379 -3.16 -14.84 1.64
N GLY A 380 -3.61 -13.63 1.29
CA GLY A 380 -4.98 -13.37 0.82
C GLY A 380 -5.38 -14.25 -0.37
N LEU A 381 -4.52 -14.33 -1.39
CA LEU A 381 -4.72 -15.17 -2.57
C LEU A 381 -4.94 -16.64 -2.19
N ASN A 382 -4.10 -17.16 -1.29
CA ASN A 382 -4.19 -18.56 -0.84
C ASN A 382 -5.45 -18.82 0.00
N LEU A 383 -5.86 -17.86 0.85
CA LEU A 383 -7.08 -17.98 1.63
C LEU A 383 -8.33 -17.99 0.74
N HIS A 384 -8.42 -17.07 -0.22
CA HIS A 384 -9.54 -17.03 -1.17
C HIS A 384 -9.60 -18.28 -2.05
N ARG A 385 -8.45 -18.81 -2.48
CA ARG A 385 -8.37 -20.09 -3.20
C ARG A 385 -8.84 -21.29 -2.36
N LYS A 386 -8.68 -21.23 -1.03
CA LYS A 386 -9.22 -22.21 -0.08
C LYS A 386 -10.72 -22.01 0.19
N GLY A 387 -11.37 -21.01 -0.41
CA GLY A 387 -12.81 -20.73 -0.30
C GLY A 387 -13.18 -19.74 0.80
N TRP A 388 -12.20 -19.16 1.51
CA TRP A 388 -12.48 -18.07 2.45
C TRP A 388 -12.97 -16.83 1.72
N LYS A 389 -13.88 -16.09 2.35
CA LYS A 389 -14.35 -14.78 1.90
C LYS A 389 -13.88 -13.72 2.87
N SER A 390 -13.50 -12.57 2.34
CA SER A 390 -13.25 -11.37 3.12
C SER A 390 -14.35 -10.34 2.88
N VAL A 391 -14.38 -9.31 3.70
CA VAL A 391 -15.38 -8.24 3.64
C VAL A 391 -14.68 -6.91 3.79
N TYR A 392 -15.11 -5.92 3.01
CA TYR A 392 -14.67 -4.54 3.16
C TYR A 392 -15.73 -3.73 3.92
N LEU A 393 -15.30 -2.92 4.88
CA LEU A 393 -16.18 -2.02 5.62
C LEU A 393 -15.54 -0.63 5.67
N ASN A 394 -16.31 0.37 5.24
CA ASN A 394 -15.92 1.77 5.28
C ASN A 394 -17.05 2.59 5.89
N PRO A 395 -17.15 2.65 7.23
CA PRO A 395 -18.18 3.43 7.91
C PRO A 395 -17.88 4.94 7.80
N GLU A 396 -18.89 5.78 8.01
CA GLU A 396 -18.79 7.24 7.88
C GLU A 396 -17.68 7.84 8.74
N ARG A 397 -17.58 7.38 10.00
CA ARG A 397 -16.44 7.68 10.86
C ARG A 397 -15.31 6.69 10.59
N LEU A 398 -14.16 7.20 10.15
CA LEU A 398 -12.95 6.40 9.98
C LEU A 398 -12.56 5.74 11.33
N GLN A 399 -12.49 4.41 11.32
CA GLN A 399 -12.17 3.62 12.52
C GLN A 399 -10.66 3.46 12.74
N PHE A 400 -9.88 3.58 11.66
CA PHE A 400 -8.43 3.49 11.70
C PHE A 400 -7.85 4.71 11.01
N LEU A 401 -7.00 5.44 11.73
CA LEU A 401 -6.21 6.55 11.22
C LEU A 401 -4.74 6.20 11.46
N GLY A 402 -3.89 6.52 10.50
CA GLY A 402 -2.46 6.27 10.58
C GLY A 402 -1.67 7.37 9.88
N THR A 403 -0.41 7.49 10.24
CA THR A 403 0.53 8.40 9.58
C THR A 403 0.97 7.81 8.24
N SER A 404 0.97 8.63 7.20
CA SER A 404 1.51 8.28 5.88
C SER A 404 2.92 8.82 5.71
N THR A 405 3.66 8.32 4.70
CA THR A 405 4.93 8.93 4.30
C THR A 405 4.68 10.36 3.85
N THR A 406 5.47 11.30 4.38
CA THR A 406 5.33 12.75 4.09
C THR A 406 6.34 13.25 3.07
N ASN A 407 7.42 12.51 2.81
CA ASN A 407 8.41 12.83 1.78
C ASN A 407 8.38 11.84 0.61
N PHE A 408 8.81 12.32 -0.56
CA PHE A 408 8.73 11.59 -1.81
C PHE A 408 9.67 10.36 -1.86
N ASN A 409 10.85 10.46 -1.24
CA ASN A 409 11.82 9.38 -1.21
C ASN A 409 11.26 8.13 -0.52
N ASP A 410 10.66 8.32 0.65
CA ASP A 410 10.08 7.24 1.44
C ASP A 410 8.85 6.63 0.76
N SER A 411 8.04 7.45 0.09
CA SER A 411 6.94 6.95 -0.77
C SER A 411 7.48 6.09 -1.92
N LEU A 412 8.55 6.51 -2.61
CA LEU A 412 9.14 5.76 -3.72
C LEU A 412 9.74 4.41 -3.26
N ILE A 413 10.41 4.39 -2.11
CA ILE A 413 10.92 3.15 -1.49
C ILE A 413 9.75 2.23 -1.14
N GLN A 414 8.69 2.77 -0.53
CA GLN A 414 7.49 2.02 -0.19
C GLN A 414 6.82 1.43 -1.44
N TRP A 415 6.60 2.23 -2.48
CA TRP A 415 6.00 1.77 -3.73
C TRP A 415 6.85 0.75 -4.48
N THR A 416 8.18 0.82 -4.37
CA THR A 416 9.07 -0.19 -4.95
C THR A 416 8.84 -1.56 -4.29
N ARG A 417 8.62 -1.59 -2.97
CA ARG A 417 8.27 -2.83 -2.24
C ARG A 417 6.88 -3.34 -2.60
N TRP A 418 5.89 -2.44 -2.70
CA TRP A 418 4.53 -2.80 -3.15
C TRP A 418 4.47 -3.22 -4.62
N THR A 419 5.55 -3.02 -5.37
CA THR A 419 5.71 -3.52 -6.73
C THR A 419 6.34 -4.89 -6.73
N SER A 420 7.51 -5.03 -6.10
CA SER A 420 8.30 -6.26 -6.17
C SER A 420 7.53 -7.45 -5.60
N GLY A 421 6.72 -7.25 -4.55
CA GLY A 421 5.94 -8.32 -3.93
C GLY A 421 4.92 -8.96 -4.88
N PRO A 422 3.90 -8.22 -5.37
CA PRO A 422 2.91 -8.77 -6.29
C PRO A 422 3.52 -9.25 -7.62
N VAL A 423 4.54 -8.57 -8.16
CA VAL A 423 5.24 -8.99 -9.39
C VAL A 423 6.00 -10.30 -9.19
N THR A 424 6.56 -10.56 -8.00
CA THR A 424 7.16 -11.86 -7.66
C THR A 424 6.15 -12.98 -7.78
N VAL A 425 4.90 -12.75 -7.33
CA VAL A 425 3.81 -13.72 -7.47
C VAL A 425 3.41 -13.87 -8.94
N ALA A 426 3.25 -12.76 -9.67
CA ALA A 426 2.88 -12.74 -11.09
C ALA A 426 3.84 -13.56 -11.97
N LEU A 427 5.15 -13.46 -11.73
CA LEU A 427 6.21 -14.14 -12.48
C LEU A 427 6.58 -15.52 -11.90
N SER A 428 5.70 -16.12 -11.11
CA SER A 428 5.91 -17.44 -10.49
C SER A 428 4.84 -18.45 -10.88
N ARG A 429 5.00 -19.70 -10.44
CA ARG A 429 3.94 -20.73 -10.53
C ARG A 429 2.64 -20.35 -9.80
N PHE A 430 2.70 -19.34 -8.93
CA PHE A 430 1.55 -18.82 -8.19
C PHE A 430 0.87 -17.63 -8.89
N CYS A 431 1.24 -17.33 -10.14
CA CYS A 431 0.57 -16.36 -10.98
C CYS A 431 -0.95 -16.54 -10.88
N PRO A 432 -1.74 -15.50 -10.53
CA PRO A 432 -3.18 -15.65 -10.35
C PRO A 432 -3.84 -16.32 -11.55
N LEU A 433 -3.53 -15.89 -12.78
CA LEU A 433 -4.09 -16.43 -14.03
C LEU A 433 -3.83 -17.92 -14.25
N ILE A 434 -2.78 -18.48 -13.65
CA ILE A 434 -2.41 -19.91 -13.75
C ILE A 434 -2.89 -20.70 -12.52
N TYR A 435 -2.73 -20.11 -11.34
CA TYR A 435 -2.91 -20.77 -10.05
C TYR A 435 -4.35 -20.71 -9.51
N GLY A 436 -5.08 -19.65 -9.85
CA GLY A 436 -6.45 -19.37 -9.40
C GLY A 436 -7.59 -20.09 -10.14
N PRO A 437 -7.49 -20.46 -11.44
CA PRO A 437 -8.57 -21.16 -12.14
C PRO A 437 -9.11 -22.38 -11.38
N LEU A 438 -10.41 -22.65 -11.54
CA LEU A 438 -11.18 -23.73 -10.87
C LEU A 438 -11.38 -23.59 -9.35
N LYS A 439 -10.74 -22.60 -8.70
CA LYS A 439 -10.85 -22.37 -7.25
C LYS A 439 -11.43 -21.01 -6.87
N MET A 440 -11.51 -20.08 -7.83
CA MET A 440 -12.01 -18.73 -7.63
C MET A 440 -12.87 -18.32 -8.83
N SER A 441 -13.76 -17.32 -8.64
CA SER A 441 -14.54 -16.78 -9.75
C SER A 441 -13.63 -16.04 -10.74
N LEU A 442 -14.00 -16.02 -12.04
CA LEU A 442 -13.22 -15.32 -13.06
C LEU A 442 -13.01 -13.84 -12.71
N VAL A 443 -14.03 -13.17 -12.19
CA VAL A 443 -13.93 -11.74 -11.85
C VAL A 443 -12.97 -11.53 -10.68
N GLN A 444 -13.07 -12.32 -9.61
CA GLN A 444 -12.14 -12.24 -8.48
C GLN A 444 -10.70 -12.58 -8.90
N LEU A 445 -10.54 -13.57 -9.78
CA LEU A 445 -9.26 -13.92 -10.39
C LEU A 445 -8.65 -12.71 -11.14
N LEU A 446 -9.44 -12.05 -11.98
CA LEU A 446 -8.98 -10.86 -12.71
C LEU A 446 -8.63 -9.70 -11.78
N CYS A 447 -9.34 -9.54 -10.65
CA CYS A 447 -8.98 -8.56 -9.63
C CYS A 447 -7.59 -8.82 -9.01
N TYR A 448 -7.26 -10.08 -8.67
CA TYR A 448 -5.91 -10.44 -8.21
C TYR A 448 -4.87 -10.23 -9.30
N SER A 449 -5.18 -10.62 -10.53
CA SER A 449 -4.30 -10.43 -11.69
C SER A 449 -4.00 -8.95 -11.93
N GLU A 450 -4.99 -8.07 -11.78
CA GLU A 450 -4.78 -6.63 -11.89
C GLU A 450 -3.71 -6.16 -10.90
N LEU A 451 -3.88 -6.41 -9.60
CA LEU A 451 -2.89 -6.01 -8.59
C LEU A 451 -1.49 -6.61 -8.82
N ALA A 452 -1.41 -7.86 -9.30
CA ALA A 452 -0.15 -8.54 -9.57
C ALA A 452 0.60 -8.02 -10.81
N PHE A 453 -0.13 -7.76 -11.90
CA PHE A 453 0.46 -7.39 -13.20
C PHE A 453 0.54 -5.88 -13.42
N MET A 454 -0.27 -5.08 -12.71
CA MET A 454 -0.38 -3.63 -12.90
C MET A 454 0.99 -2.91 -12.92
N PRO A 455 1.94 -3.18 -12.01
CA PRO A 455 3.24 -2.51 -12.07
C PRO A 455 4.04 -2.84 -13.34
N LEU A 456 4.07 -4.12 -13.72
CA LEU A 456 4.82 -4.60 -14.89
C LEU A 456 4.23 -4.04 -16.19
N LEU A 457 2.91 -4.12 -16.36
CA LEU A 457 2.22 -3.63 -17.55
C LEU A 457 2.33 -2.10 -17.68
N ASN A 458 2.16 -1.37 -16.58
CA ASN A 458 2.26 0.10 -16.60
C ASN A 458 3.69 0.57 -16.84
N CYS A 459 4.69 -0.06 -16.22
CA CYS A 459 6.08 0.27 -16.51
C CYS A 459 6.41 0.11 -17.99
N LEU A 460 6.11 -1.06 -18.59
CA LEU A 460 6.44 -1.34 -19.99
C LEU A 460 5.72 -0.42 -20.97
N SER A 461 4.42 -0.18 -20.75
CA SER A 461 3.63 0.70 -21.61
C SER A 461 4.08 2.16 -21.50
N LEU A 462 4.26 2.69 -20.28
CA LEU A 462 4.57 4.11 -20.09
C LEU A 462 5.98 4.48 -20.52
N TRP A 463 6.97 3.58 -20.40
CA TRP A 463 8.28 3.80 -21.01
C TRP A 463 8.18 3.93 -22.54
N GLY A 464 7.31 3.13 -23.18
CA GLY A 464 7.04 3.28 -24.60
C GLY A 464 6.42 4.64 -24.95
N PHE A 465 5.39 5.07 -24.21
CA PHE A 465 4.75 6.38 -24.41
C PHE A 465 5.62 7.59 -24.02
N ALA A 466 6.60 7.40 -23.14
CA ALA A 466 7.50 8.47 -22.67
C ALA A 466 8.73 8.66 -23.56
N VAL A 467 9.04 7.70 -24.44
CA VAL A 467 10.23 7.72 -25.30
C VAL A 467 9.85 7.73 -26.78
N ILE A 468 9.00 6.81 -27.24
CA ILE A 468 8.76 6.60 -28.68
C ILE A 468 8.06 7.82 -29.32
N PRO A 469 6.93 8.34 -28.78
CA PRO A 469 6.29 9.51 -29.36
C PRO A 469 7.17 10.76 -29.38
N GLN A 470 8.04 10.92 -28.37
CA GLN A 470 8.94 12.07 -28.22
C GLN A 470 10.09 11.99 -29.23
N LEU A 471 10.67 10.81 -29.44
CA LEU A 471 11.68 10.61 -30.48
C LEU A 471 11.09 10.84 -31.88
N CYS A 472 9.90 10.30 -32.15
CA CYS A 472 9.22 10.55 -33.41
C CYS A 472 8.84 12.03 -33.58
N LEU A 473 8.41 12.71 -32.50
CA LEU A 473 8.11 14.14 -32.51
C LEU A 473 9.35 14.97 -32.81
N PHE A 474 10.48 14.65 -32.17
CA PHE A 474 11.76 15.30 -32.42
C PHE A 474 12.21 15.15 -33.89
N ASN A 475 11.99 13.98 -34.50
CA ASN A 475 12.37 13.69 -35.88
C ASN A 475 11.31 14.11 -36.92
N GLY A 476 10.10 14.51 -36.51
CA GLY A 476 9.02 14.89 -37.43
C GLY A 476 8.29 13.71 -38.06
N ILE A 477 8.29 12.55 -37.39
CA ILE A 477 7.58 11.34 -37.82
C ILE A 477 6.20 11.31 -37.16
N PRO A 478 5.11 11.31 -37.95
CA PRO A 478 3.76 11.25 -37.41
C PRO A 478 3.39 9.83 -36.97
N LEU A 479 3.04 9.64 -35.70
CA LEU A 479 2.54 8.38 -35.14
C LEU A 479 1.01 8.31 -35.04
N TYR A 480 0.33 9.43 -35.31
CA TYR A 480 -1.12 9.56 -35.25
C TYR A 480 -1.65 10.04 -36.61
N PRO A 481 -2.92 9.76 -36.94
CA PRO A 481 -3.56 10.39 -38.08
C PRO A 481 -3.48 11.92 -38.01
N LYS A 482 -3.56 12.58 -39.16
CA LYS A 482 -3.74 14.03 -39.20
C LYS A 482 -4.98 14.41 -38.41
N VAL A 483 -4.98 15.60 -37.79
CA VAL A 483 -6.16 16.08 -37.03
C VAL A 483 -7.43 16.18 -37.90
N SER A 484 -7.27 16.40 -39.20
CA SER A 484 -8.33 16.45 -40.21
C SER A 484 -8.82 15.06 -40.65
N ASP A 485 -8.09 13.97 -40.35
CA ASP A 485 -8.46 12.60 -40.68
C ASP A 485 -9.53 12.08 -39.69
N PRO A 486 -10.66 11.52 -40.16
CA PRO A 486 -11.67 10.94 -39.28
C PRO A 486 -11.15 9.88 -38.29
N ASN A 487 -10.08 9.14 -38.64
CA ASN A 487 -9.45 8.16 -37.75
C ASN A 487 -8.81 8.80 -36.51
N PHE A 488 -8.48 10.10 -36.54
CA PHE A 488 -8.00 10.84 -35.37
C PHE A 488 -9.02 10.83 -34.22
N ASN A 489 -10.31 10.72 -34.55
CA ASN A 489 -11.38 10.63 -33.55
C ASN A 489 -11.26 9.38 -32.68
N ILE A 490 -10.69 8.28 -33.18
CA ILE A 490 -10.49 7.04 -32.39
C ILE A 490 -9.59 7.35 -31.18
N PHE A 491 -8.45 8.00 -31.42
CA PHE A 491 -7.50 8.38 -30.38
C PHE A 491 -8.07 9.44 -29.43
N SER A 492 -8.79 10.42 -29.98
CA SER A 492 -9.45 11.47 -29.18
C SER A 492 -10.50 10.90 -28.24
N ILE A 493 -11.34 9.96 -28.71
CA ILE A 493 -12.37 9.30 -27.91
C ILE A 493 -11.73 8.48 -26.79
N ILE A 494 -10.67 7.72 -27.07
CA ILE A 494 -9.98 6.92 -26.03
C ILE A 494 -9.40 7.83 -24.94
N LEU A 495 -8.76 8.93 -25.33
CA LEU A 495 -8.15 9.88 -24.40
C LEU A 495 -9.22 10.55 -23.51
N VAL A 496 -10.26 11.12 -24.14
CA VAL A 496 -11.35 11.79 -23.43
C VAL A 496 -12.11 10.81 -22.54
N SER A 497 -12.38 9.60 -23.01
CA SER A 497 -13.06 8.55 -22.23
C SER A 497 -12.25 8.18 -20.99
N SER A 498 -10.93 7.96 -21.13
CA SER A 498 -10.04 7.62 -20.01
C SER A 498 -9.96 8.73 -18.97
N ILE A 499 -9.76 9.98 -19.42
CA ILE A 499 -9.68 11.16 -18.55
C ILE A 499 -11.01 11.37 -17.81
N SER A 500 -12.13 11.33 -18.54
CA SER A 500 -13.47 11.55 -17.98
C SER A 500 -13.82 10.48 -16.97
N LYS A 501 -13.47 9.21 -17.24
CA LYS A 501 -13.73 8.11 -16.31
C LYS A 501 -12.91 8.23 -15.03
N SER A 502 -11.62 8.56 -15.16
CA SER A 502 -10.75 8.79 -14.00
C SER A 502 -11.23 9.98 -13.16
N LEU A 503 -11.62 11.08 -13.81
CA LEU A 503 -12.15 12.26 -13.12
C LEU A 503 -13.46 11.93 -12.40
N TYR A 504 -14.38 11.23 -13.07
CA TYR A 504 -15.63 10.75 -12.48
C TYR A 504 -15.37 9.94 -11.20
N GLU A 505 -14.40 9.03 -11.22
CA GLU A 505 -14.07 8.20 -10.05
C GLU A 505 -13.61 9.04 -8.86
N VAL A 506 -12.71 10.01 -9.08
CA VAL A 506 -12.23 10.91 -8.01
C VAL A 506 -13.35 11.82 -7.49
N VAL A 507 -14.17 12.39 -8.38
CA VAL A 507 -15.27 13.28 -7.95
C VAL A 507 -16.33 12.50 -7.16
N THR A 508 -16.60 11.23 -7.52
CA THR A 508 -17.58 10.40 -6.81
C THR A 508 -17.14 9.99 -5.41
N THR A 509 -15.86 10.06 -5.07
CA THR A 509 -15.38 9.86 -3.71
C THR A 509 -15.47 11.12 -2.85
N GLY A 510 -15.97 12.24 -3.40
CA GLY A 510 -16.06 13.52 -2.71
C GLY A 510 -14.75 14.34 -2.75
N GLU A 511 -13.78 13.91 -3.56
CA GLU A 511 -12.45 14.52 -3.63
C GLU A 511 -12.38 15.66 -4.66
N GLN A 512 -11.40 16.56 -4.48
CA GLN A 512 -11.24 17.74 -5.32
C GLN A 512 -10.48 17.45 -6.63
N PHE A 513 -10.64 18.32 -7.62
CA PHE A 513 -9.89 18.26 -8.89
C PHE A 513 -8.36 18.24 -8.71
N LYS A 514 -7.85 18.90 -7.65
CA LYS A 514 -6.42 18.87 -7.30
C LYS A 514 -5.93 17.44 -7.03
N VAL A 515 -6.76 16.61 -6.41
CA VAL A 515 -6.46 15.20 -6.10
C VAL A 515 -6.37 14.39 -7.40
N TRP A 516 -7.32 14.56 -8.31
CA TRP A 516 -7.29 13.89 -9.62
C TRP A 516 -6.00 14.20 -10.40
N ARG A 517 -5.60 15.48 -10.45
CA ARG A 517 -4.35 15.88 -11.10
C ARG A 517 -3.12 15.24 -10.44
N ASN A 518 -3.12 15.15 -9.11
CA ASN A 518 -2.03 14.54 -8.36
C ASN A 518 -1.97 13.02 -8.57
N GLU A 519 -3.10 12.32 -8.62
CA GLU A 519 -3.18 10.88 -8.93
C GLU A 519 -2.57 10.57 -10.30
N TRP A 520 -2.92 11.35 -11.33
CA TRP A 520 -2.33 11.20 -12.67
C TRP A 520 -0.82 11.40 -12.68
N ARG A 521 -0.35 12.47 -12.02
CA ARG A 521 1.08 12.76 -11.88
C ARG A 521 1.82 11.63 -11.17
N ILE A 522 1.31 11.19 -10.02
CA ILE A 522 1.92 10.15 -9.21
C ILE A 522 1.92 8.82 -9.98
N TRP A 523 0.85 8.48 -10.71
CA TRP A 523 0.81 7.29 -11.56
C TRP A 523 1.90 7.29 -12.64
N MET A 524 2.11 8.42 -13.34
CA MET A 524 3.19 8.56 -14.31
C MET A 524 4.57 8.43 -13.64
N MET A 525 4.79 9.16 -12.54
CA MET A 525 6.04 9.10 -11.79
C MET A 525 6.36 7.68 -11.31
N ARG A 526 5.39 7.01 -10.67
CA ARG A 526 5.51 5.63 -10.18
C ARG A 526 5.87 4.67 -11.30
N SER A 527 5.28 4.84 -12.47
CA SER A 527 5.46 3.91 -13.59
C SER A 527 6.86 3.95 -14.18
N VAL A 528 7.48 5.13 -14.25
CA VAL A 528 8.86 5.34 -14.73
C VAL A 528 9.90 5.08 -13.63
N THR A 529 9.49 5.06 -12.36
CA THR A 529 10.39 4.92 -11.20
C THR A 529 10.13 3.61 -10.44
N SER A 530 9.31 3.63 -9.39
CA SER A 530 9.09 2.50 -8.48
C SER A 530 8.62 1.23 -9.18
N TYR A 531 7.80 1.33 -10.23
CA TYR A 531 7.39 0.16 -11.01
C TYR A 531 8.57 -0.43 -11.79
N THR A 532 9.35 0.42 -12.45
CA THR A 532 10.56 0.00 -13.16
C THR A 532 11.55 -0.69 -12.23
N TYR A 533 11.91 -0.06 -11.12
CA TYR A 533 12.88 -0.62 -10.18
C TYR A 533 12.36 -1.85 -9.45
N GLY A 534 11.08 -1.85 -9.05
CA GLY A 534 10.47 -3.01 -8.41
C GLY A 534 10.37 -4.22 -9.34
N CYS A 535 10.05 -4.01 -10.62
CA CYS A 535 10.05 -5.09 -11.62
C CYS A 535 11.47 -5.57 -11.94
N LEU A 536 12.42 -4.65 -12.10
CA LEU A 536 13.82 -4.98 -12.36
C LEU A 536 14.41 -5.79 -11.21
N ASP A 537 14.13 -5.41 -9.96
CA ASP A 537 14.58 -6.16 -8.78
C ASP A 537 14.10 -7.61 -8.80
N VAL A 538 12.85 -7.86 -9.19
CA VAL A 538 12.31 -9.22 -9.30
C VAL A 538 12.96 -10.00 -10.44
N ILE A 539 13.17 -9.37 -11.60
CA ILE A 539 13.81 -10.01 -12.75
C ILE A 539 15.26 -10.37 -12.42
N LEU A 540 16.04 -9.43 -11.87
CA LEU A 540 17.42 -9.66 -11.48
C LEU A 540 17.53 -10.73 -10.39
N ASN A 541 16.59 -10.75 -9.44
CA ASN A 541 16.53 -11.81 -8.43
C ASN A 541 16.27 -13.19 -9.04
N LYS A 542 15.32 -13.30 -9.97
CA LYS A 542 15.05 -14.55 -10.69
C LYS A 542 16.20 -15.03 -11.55
N LEU A 543 17.01 -14.11 -12.08
CA LEU A 543 18.23 -14.42 -12.83
C LEU A 543 19.44 -14.74 -11.93
N GLY A 544 19.28 -14.69 -10.59
CA GLY A 544 20.38 -14.93 -9.65
C GLY A 544 21.40 -13.79 -9.59
N MET A 545 21.08 -12.61 -10.12
CA MET A 545 21.99 -11.46 -10.21
C MET A 545 21.92 -10.52 -9.00
N LYS A 546 20.86 -10.63 -8.18
CA LYS A 546 20.65 -9.77 -7.01
C LYS A 546 19.82 -10.48 -5.94
N GLU A 547 20.20 -10.36 -4.67
CA GLU A 547 19.36 -10.82 -3.56
C GLU A 547 18.20 -9.86 -3.28
N ALA A 548 17.04 -10.40 -2.93
CA ALA A 548 15.88 -9.59 -2.58
C ALA A 548 16.20 -8.77 -1.32
N THR A 549 16.21 -7.44 -1.45
CA THR A 549 16.52 -6.54 -0.34
C THR A 549 15.25 -5.92 0.22
N PHE A 550 15.00 -6.07 1.52
CA PHE A 550 13.91 -5.40 2.21
C PHE A 550 14.47 -4.32 3.16
N LEU A 551 14.22 -3.06 2.85
CA LEU A 551 14.51 -1.92 3.72
C LEU A 551 13.19 -1.35 4.26
N PRO A 552 12.93 -1.41 5.58
CA PRO A 552 11.79 -0.73 6.18
C PRO A 552 11.85 0.77 5.89
N THR A 553 10.70 1.36 5.56
CA THR A 553 10.57 2.82 5.39
C THR A 553 10.82 3.52 6.73
N ASN A 554 11.45 4.68 6.68
CA ASN A 554 11.58 5.53 7.86
C ASN A 554 10.27 6.29 8.10
N LYS A 555 9.72 6.22 9.32
CA LYS A 555 8.52 6.98 9.71
C LYS A 555 8.87 8.19 10.57
N VAL A 556 10.15 8.41 10.87
CA VAL A 556 10.59 9.65 11.53
C VAL A 556 10.44 10.81 10.56
N THR A 557 9.67 11.80 10.98
CA THR A 557 9.37 12.99 10.19
C THR A 557 10.27 14.15 10.62
N ASP A 558 10.71 14.93 9.64
CA ASP A 558 11.40 16.20 9.82
C ASP A 558 10.38 17.35 9.67
N ASP A 559 10.39 18.33 10.57
CA ASP A 559 9.43 19.44 10.58
C ASP A 559 9.43 20.22 9.24
N GLU A 560 10.59 20.31 8.58
CA GLU A 560 10.68 20.92 7.24
C GLU A 560 9.92 20.08 6.19
N GLN A 561 10.03 18.75 6.25
CA GLN A 561 9.34 17.83 5.35
C GLN A 561 7.82 17.85 5.57
N VAL A 562 7.37 17.89 6.83
CA VAL A 562 5.95 17.96 7.18
C VAL A 562 5.33 19.24 6.63
N LYS A 563 5.99 20.39 6.78
CA LYS A 563 5.51 21.66 6.21
C LYS A 563 5.37 21.60 4.68
N LEU A 564 6.35 21.02 3.99
CA LEU A 564 6.28 20.85 2.53
C LEU A 564 5.09 19.94 2.13
N TYR A 565 4.87 18.86 2.88
CA TYR A 565 3.74 17.95 2.68
C TYR A 565 2.39 18.67 2.87
N GLU A 566 2.22 19.44 3.94
CA GLU A 566 1.01 20.23 4.21
C GLU A 566 0.73 21.26 3.11
N MET A 567 1.78 21.87 2.55
CA MET A 567 1.68 22.78 1.40
C MET A 567 1.35 22.04 0.08
N GLY A 568 1.45 20.71 0.05
CA GLY A 568 1.26 19.89 -1.15
C GLY A 568 2.41 20.03 -2.15
N VAL A 569 3.63 20.26 -1.66
CA VAL A 569 4.85 20.45 -2.45
C VAL A 569 5.72 19.19 -2.36
N PHE A 570 6.19 18.69 -3.50
CA PHE A 570 7.07 17.52 -3.54
C PHE A 570 8.44 17.83 -2.91
N ASP A 571 8.95 16.93 -2.05
CA ASP A 571 10.34 16.98 -1.60
C ASP A 571 11.23 16.10 -2.48
N PHE A 572 12.03 16.71 -3.36
CA PHE A 572 12.92 15.98 -4.27
C PHE A 572 14.28 15.63 -3.66
N ARG A 573 14.47 15.69 -2.33
CA ARG A 573 15.62 15.09 -1.63
C ARG A 573 15.53 13.56 -1.65
N THR A 574 15.73 13.00 -2.83
CA THR A 574 15.52 11.58 -3.15
C THR A 574 16.77 11.01 -3.80
N ALA A 575 16.96 9.69 -3.70
CA ALA A 575 18.06 9.00 -4.37
C ALA A 575 18.08 9.27 -5.89
N THR A 576 19.27 9.54 -6.44
CA THR A 576 19.49 9.80 -7.88
C THR A 576 18.94 8.68 -8.76
N MET A 577 18.93 7.44 -8.29
CA MET A 577 18.36 6.31 -9.03
C MET A 577 16.88 6.55 -9.40
N PHE A 578 16.07 7.16 -8.54
CA PHE A 578 14.66 7.44 -8.88
C PHE A 578 14.51 8.72 -9.69
N LEU A 579 15.30 9.75 -9.38
CA LEU A 579 15.18 11.05 -10.04
C LEU A 579 15.72 11.04 -11.47
N ALA A 580 16.82 10.33 -11.72
CA ALA A 580 17.49 10.39 -13.02
C ALA A 580 16.59 9.89 -14.17
N PRO A 581 15.88 8.74 -14.10
CA PRO A 581 14.94 8.32 -15.14
C PRO A 581 13.78 9.30 -15.32
N LEU A 582 13.18 9.77 -14.23
CA LEU A 582 12.07 10.71 -14.24
C LEU A 582 12.44 12.03 -14.93
N VAL A 583 13.59 12.60 -14.57
CA VAL A 583 14.07 13.86 -15.16
C VAL A 583 14.49 13.64 -16.62
N THR A 584 15.08 12.48 -16.94
CA THR A 584 15.47 12.14 -18.33
C THR A 584 14.28 12.17 -19.27
N VAL A 585 13.17 11.50 -18.92
CA VAL A 585 11.97 11.48 -19.80
C VAL A 585 11.33 12.86 -19.94
N ILE A 586 11.38 13.69 -18.89
CA ILE A 586 10.89 15.07 -18.96
C ILE A 586 11.79 15.92 -19.86
N LEU A 587 13.11 15.79 -19.78
CA LEU A 587 14.05 16.51 -20.65
C LEU A 587 13.89 16.11 -22.11
N ILE A 588 13.74 14.81 -22.41
CA ILE A 588 13.44 14.32 -23.76
C ILE A 588 12.14 14.95 -24.27
N ASN A 589 11.09 14.99 -23.45
CA ASN A 589 9.81 15.58 -23.83
C ASN A 589 9.90 17.09 -24.06
N ILE A 590 10.66 17.84 -23.24
CA ILE A 590 10.92 19.27 -23.45
C ILE A 590 11.65 19.49 -24.78
N ALA A 591 12.72 18.74 -25.04
CA ALA A 591 13.49 18.86 -26.28
C ALA A 591 12.64 18.55 -27.51
N ALA A 592 11.83 17.49 -27.46
CA ALA A 592 10.90 17.12 -28.52
C ALA A 592 9.82 18.18 -28.75
N PHE A 593 9.21 18.71 -27.68
CA PHE A 593 8.17 19.75 -27.78
C PHE A 593 8.72 21.04 -28.39
N VAL A 594 9.84 21.54 -27.85
CA VAL A 594 10.49 22.76 -28.35
C VAL A 594 10.93 22.58 -29.80
N GLY A 595 11.55 21.45 -30.13
CA GLY A 595 11.95 21.12 -31.49
C GLY A 595 10.76 21.10 -32.47
N ALA A 596 9.63 20.51 -32.05
CA ALA A 596 8.42 20.47 -32.86
C ALA A 596 7.76 21.84 -33.04
N VAL A 597 7.73 22.67 -31.99
CA VAL A 597 7.23 24.06 -32.10
C VAL A 597 8.09 24.87 -33.05
N VAL A 598 9.42 24.78 -32.95
CA VAL A 598 10.33 25.47 -33.88
C VAL A 598 10.13 24.99 -35.31
N LYS A 599 10.04 23.67 -35.55
CA LYS A 599 9.75 23.11 -36.88
C LYS A 599 8.40 23.58 -37.41
N ALA A 600 7.36 23.60 -36.58
CA ALA A 600 6.04 24.09 -36.95
C ALA A 600 6.04 25.59 -37.30
N LEU A 601 6.92 26.40 -36.72
CA LEU A 601 7.02 27.83 -37.06
C LEU A 601 7.86 28.10 -38.30
N VAL A 602 8.81 27.22 -38.64
CA VAL A 602 9.77 27.42 -39.75
C VAL A 602 9.33 26.73 -41.04
N VAL A 603 8.71 25.54 -40.95
CA VAL A 603 8.43 24.67 -42.11
C VAL A 603 7.02 24.88 -42.69
N ASP A 604 6.08 25.41 -41.89
CA ASP A 604 4.66 25.53 -42.27
C ASP A 604 4.43 26.66 -43.32
N ASP A 605 5.46 27.46 -43.64
CA ASP A 605 5.44 28.47 -44.72
C ASP A 605 5.52 27.85 -46.13
N ASP A 606 6.00 26.59 -46.28
CA ASP A 606 6.19 25.93 -47.59
C ASP A 606 4.99 25.06 -48.05
N GLY A 607 3.83 25.18 -47.38
CA GLY A 607 2.60 24.46 -47.74
C GLY A 607 2.54 22.99 -47.29
N ASP A 608 3.56 22.50 -46.60
CA ASP A 608 3.52 21.20 -45.94
C ASP A 608 2.86 21.37 -44.56
N GLN A 609 1.61 20.90 -44.42
CA GLN A 609 0.79 21.03 -43.21
C GLN A 609 1.39 20.26 -42.01
N TYR A 610 2.54 20.70 -41.50
CA TYR A 610 3.29 20.04 -40.42
C TYR A 610 2.45 20.03 -39.15
N TRP A 611 1.76 21.14 -38.89
CA TRP A 611 0.89 21.27 -37.73
C TRP A 611 -0.25 20.24 -37.77
N GLU A 612 -0.89 20.02 -38.93
CA GLU A 612 -1.95 19.01 -39.05
C GLU A 612 -1.44 17.58 -38.83
N LYS A 613 -0.23 17.27 -39.31
CA LYS A 613 0.39 15.94 -39.17
C LYS A 613 0.83 15.65 -37.73
N MET A 614 1.35 16.65 -37.02
CA MET A 614 2.00 16.47 -35.72
C MET A 614 1.13 16.86 -34.52
N PHE A 615 -0.07 17.42 -34.74
CA PHE A 615 -0.96 17.92 -33.70
C PHE A 615 -1.13 16.95 -32.51
N GLY A 616 -1.42 15.67 -32.79
CA GLY A 616 -1.63 14.67 -31.73
C GLY A 616 -0.42 14.49 -30.81
N GLN A 617 0.79 14.36 -31.37
CA GLN A 617 2.03 14.26 -30.59
C GLN A 617 2.34 15.54 -29.83
N MET A 618 2.16 16.71 -30.47
CA MET A 618 2.39 18.01 -29.82
C MET A 618 1.44 18.21 -28.63
N PHE A 619 0.16 17.88 -28.79
CA PHE A 619 -0.84 17.95 -27.73
C PHE A 619 -0.50 17.02 -26.55
N LEU A 620 -0.18 15.75 -26.82
CA LEU A 620 0.20 14.80 -25.78
C LEU A 620 1.48 15.23 -25.06
N SER A 621 2.49 15.69 -25.81
CA SER A 621 3.74 16.20 -25.26
C SER A 621 3.49 17.38 -24.31
N PHE A 622 2.68 18.36 -24.72
CA PHE A 622 2.26 19.49 -23.90
C PHE A 622 1.49 19.05 -22.65
N PHE A 623 0.55 18.12 -22.79
CA PHE A 623 -0.23 17.57 -21.68
C PHE A 623 0.66 16.91 -20.62
N ILE A 624 1.70 16.17 -21.05
CA ILE A 624 2.68 15.54 -20.15
C ILE A 624 3.48 16.60 -19.39
N LEU A 625 3.90 17.68 -20.06
CA LEU A 625 4.66 18.79 -19.43
C LEU A 625 3.83 19.50 -18.36
N ILE A 626 2.56 19.83 -18.65
CA ILE A 626 1.67 20.45 -17.66
C ILE A 626 1.43 19.51 -16.48
N SER A 627 1.13 18.25 -16.76
CA SER A 627 0.81 17.27 -15.73
C SER A 627 1.98 17.05 -14.76
N ASN A 628 3.22 17.11 -15.28
CA ASN A 628 4.45 16.91 -14.52
C ASN A 628 5.21 18.22 -14.24
N PHE A 629 4.53 19.38 -14.27
CA PHE A 629 5.16 20.68 -14.02
C PHE A 629 5.92 20.73 -12.69
N ALA A 630 5.50 20.01 -11.65
CA ALA A 630 6.20 19.92 -10.38
C ALA A 630 7.66 19.44 -10.51
N VAL A 631 7.95 18.56 -11.48
CA VAL A 631 9.33 18.10 -11.77
C VAL A 631 10.13 19.22 -12.42
N ILE A 632 9.51 19.94 -13.37
CA ILE A 632 10.14 21.06 -14.09
C ILE A 632 10.44 22.20 -13.11
N GLU A 633 9.47 22.54 -12.27
CA GLU A 633 9.61 23.50 -11.18
C GLU A 633 10.71 23.07 -10.21
N GLY A 634 10.74 21.80 -9.81
CA GLY A 634 11.80 21.24 -8.97
C GLY A 634 13.19 21.29 -9.59
N MET A 635 13.29 21.20 -10.92
CA MET A 635 14.55 21.22 -11.67
C MET A 635 15.07 22.63 -11.92
N ILE A 636 14.21 23.56 -12.35
CA ILE A 636 14.62 24.85 -12.92
C ILE A 636 14.33 26.02 -11.98
N ILE A 637 13.15 26.03 -11.35
CA ILE A 637 12.61 27.21 -10.66
C ILE A 637 13.01 27.22 -9.18
N ARG A 638 12.90 26.07 -8.51
CA ARG A 638 13.08 25.99 -7.06
C ARG A 638 14.52 26.21 -6.62
N ARG A 639 14.66 26.98 -5.53
CA ARG A 639 15.95 27.32 -4.91
C ARG A 639 16.11 26.76 -3.49
N ASP A 640 15.05 26.21 -2.92
CA ASP A 640 15.05 25.57 -1.60
C ASP A 640 15.81 24.22 -1.61
N LYS A 641 15.94 23.60 -0.44
CA LYS A 641 16.63 22.30 -0.26
C LYS A 641 15.89 21.12 -0.89
N ALA A 642 14.59 21.28 -1.16
CA ALA A 642 13.72 20.26 -1.70
C ALA A 642 13.64 20.28 -3.25
N LYS A 643 14.48 21.09 -3.90
CA LYS A 643 14.71 21.06 -5.36
C LYS A 643 15.36 19.75 -5.81
N ILE A 644 15.30 19.48 -7.11
CA ILE A 644 16.01 18.35 -7.72
C ILE A 644 17.53 18.61 -7.65
N PRO A 645 18.34 17.65 -7.16
CA PRO A 645 19.79 17.80 -7.11
C PRO A 645 20.40 18.04 -8.50
N LEU A 646 21.39 18.93 -8.57
CA LEU A 646 22.10 19.23 -9.81
C LEU A 646 22.77 17.98 -10.40
N SER A 647 23.31 17.11 -9.55
CA SER A 647 23.91 15.83 -9.97
C SER A 647 22.92 14.94 -10.72
N SER A 648 21.69 14.81 -10.24
CA SER A 648 20.64 14.04 -10.92
C SER A 648 20.30 14.67 -12.28
N THR A 649 20.20 16.01 -12.33
CA THR A 649 19.93 16.73 -13.57
C THR A 649 21.03 16.53 -14.62
N LEU A 650 22.31 16.59 -14.23
CA LEU A 650 23.44 16.38 -15.13
C LEU A 650 23.46 14.97 -15.72
N TRP A 651 23.24 13.94 -14.90
CA TRP A 651 23.11 12.56 -15.39
C TRP A 651 21.93 12.42 -16.36
N SER A 652 20.79 13.03 -16.04
CA SER A 652 19.62 13.01 -16.91
C SER A 652 19.84 13.73 -18.24
N VAL A 653 20.64 14.81 -18.27
CA VAL A 653 21.03 15.47 -19.52
C VAL A 653 21.84 14.50 -20.38
N VAL A 654 22.86 13.84 -19.81
CA VAL A 654 23.68 12.85 -20.52
C VAL A 654 22.81 11.71 -21.08
N PHE A 655 21.92 11.14 -20.25
CA PHE A 655 21.01 10.08 -20.71
C PHE A 655 20.02 10.58 -21.77
N SER A 656 19.49 11.79 -21.64
CA SER A 656 18.56 12.37 -22.62
C SER A 656 19.24 12.58 -23.96
N MET A 657 20.48 13.08 -23.99
CA MET A 657 21.26 13.25 -25.21
C MET A 657 21.57 11.91 -25.87
N PHE A 658 21.95 10.91 -25.08
CA PHE A 658 22.19 9.55 -25.56
C PHE A 658 20.92 8.94 -26.20
N ILE A 659 19.78 9.04 -25.52
CA ILE A 659 18.50 8.52 -26.03
C ILE A 659 18.04 9.29 -27.26
N LEU A 660 18.15 10.63 -27.28
CA LEU A 660 17.79 11.44 -28.44
C LEU A 660 18.68 11.09 -29.64
N LEU A 661 19.99 10.97 -29.46
CA LEU A 661 20.91 10.68 -30.56
C LEU A 661 20.74 9.25 -31.10
N ILE A 662 20.91 8.26 -30.22
CA ILE A 662 20.92 6.85 -30.63
C ILE A 662 19.51 6.36 -30.92
N GLY A 663 18.54 6.79 -30.12
CA GLY A 663 17.13 6.44 -30.35
C GLY A 663 16.63 6.99 -31.68
N SER A 664 17.06 8.18 -32.09
CA SER A 664 16.75 8.70 -33.42
C SER A 664 17.37 7.81 -34.51
N VAL A 665 18.65 7.44 -34.40
CA VAL A 665 19.32 6.56 -35.38
C VAL A 665 18.68 5.16 -35.49
N ILE A 666 18.17 4.61 -34.38
CA ILE A 666 17.58 3.27 -34.36
C ILE A 666 16.13 3.29 -34.87
N LEU A 667 15.35 4.33 -34.56
CA LEU A 667 13.90 4.37 -34.82
C LEU A 667 13.52 5.14 -36.08
N CYS A 668 14.35 6.09 -36.51
CA CYS A 668 14.08 7.09 -37.55
C CYS A 668 15.12 6.97 -38.65
#